data_AF-F9FBC2-F1
#
_entry.id   AF-F9FBC2-F1
#
_cell.length_a   1.000
_cell.length_b   1.000
_cell.length_c   1.000
_cell.angle_alpha   90.00
_cell.angle_beta   90.00
_cell.angle_gamma   90.00
#
_symmetry.space_group_name_H-M   'P 1'
#
loop_
_entity.id
_entity.type
_entity.pdbx_description
1 polymer ?
#
loop_
_entity_poly.entity_id
_entity_poly.type
_entity_poly.pdbx_seq_one_letter_code
_entity_poly.pdbx_strand_id
1 'polypeptide(L)'
;MRTAKSHNAKSKKLGSVLPAEAVGQSIGGPSGRLSTSLEIEDSSNENLKHRLHEWAASGARNDDEAGSEYEMLMDPNLPQEYETRRKGSGESGDEAALLSDDADDEEEENSPYPEVRAAVRNFDEDLPCNTVRAWTIGMLLVIVGASMNTLFSLRQPSISIGPLIAQIVAWPMGHGWAKFVPDREFTTFGITWTLNPGPFNVKEHAIIVVMASVSFSVAYATDIILAQVIFYKQDFGLVFQLLLTISTQSASCHYVTMILQLTLEVYPASMIWPENLVGVTLMNAMYETNDTPDPTILGGRMHRYKWFVIVTACSFVYYFIPGFLAQFLSIFAVATWMAPQNPIVNQLFGGQTGVSLLPITFDWTQIAGYVGSPLIPPWHAIANTVIGVVLFFVIGSSFLHYGGAWYAEYLPMSDSGTYDNTGARYNTTRILTKDFTLDEEEYKNYSPLFISNMESTTFAISYGLSFAAISSLVVYTYLHNGKQIWQQWRNSTNEKPDIHMKLMRKYKEAPTWWYMSLFAVMLLIGFYTVLGYPTNLSWWAFLLAIAISFGFALPIGIIQAVTNTQIGLNVLTEFIYGYLQPGRPLALMMAQSLRFVSDLKFGHYMKIPPRTMFLSQVVATTFSCFIQIVVLNLSLKNIPDVCEHHQVDHFTCPGGRVFFAASIIWGLLGPARMFSPGQVYSGLFVFFILGAITPIVIYVLAKRWPRSPVRYLMAPLIFGGAGAIPPATPLNYLSWGIVGFVFQFWIKKRHFRWWTRLNFLTSSALDLGLALATLFIFFAFTLHGVDPPSWWGNNIVTSTMDVQGTAIQAHVPEGGRFGPENW
;
A
#
# COMPACT_ATOMS: atom_id res chain seq x y z
N MET A 1 1.10 62.01 -15.41
CA MET A 1 1.06 62.85 -16.63
C MET A 1 0.92 61.90 -17.81
N ARG A 2 -0.27 61.81 -18.45
CA ARG A 2 -0.68 62.57 -19.67
C ARG A 2 0.33 62.32 -20.82
N THR A 3 0.02 61.84 -22.02
CA THR A 3 -1.16 61.90 -22.93
C THR A 3 -0.69 61.18 -24.23
N ALA A 4 -1.40 60.23 -24.87
CA ALA A 4 -2.57 60.36 -25.77
C ALA A 4 -2.42 61.34 -26.97
N LYS A 5 -2.48 60.81 -28.21
CA LYS A 5 -2.93 61.39 -29.52
C LYS A 5 -2.95 60.22 -30.53
N SER A 6 -4.02 59.72 -31.19
CA SER A 6 -5.30 60.21 -31.76
C SER A 6 -5.22 60.96 -33.10
N HIS A 7 -5.95 60.40 -34.09
CA HIS A 7 -6.54 60.91 -35.37
C HIS A 7 -6.02 60.21 -36.64
N ASN A 8 -6.78 59.86 -37.69
CA ASN A 8 -8.20 59.96 -38.14
C ASN A 8 -8.32 58.98 -39.37
N ALA A 9 -9.31 58.11 -39.55
CA ALA A 9 -10.71 58.28 -39.99
C ALA A 9 -10.95 58.79 -41.44
N LYS A 10 -11.59 57.93 -42.29
CA LYS A 10 -12.62 58.16 -43.36
C LYS A 10 -12.77 56.85 -44.18
N SER A 11 -13.85 56.06 -44.23
CA SER A 11 -15.33 56.21 -44.41
C SER A 11 -15.82 56.51 -45.84
N LYS A 12 -16.55 55.54 -46.43
CA LYS A 12 -17.84 55.63 -47.18
C LYS A 12 -18.29 54.19 -47.55
N LYS A 13 -19.39 53.62 -47.01
CA LYS A 13 -20.85 53.73 -47.39
C LYS A 13 -21.11 53.27 -48.84
N LEU A 14 -22.11 52.46 -49.21
CA LEU A 14 -23.49 52.17 -48.73
C LEU A 14 -23.97 50.86 -49.45
N GLY A 15 -24.73 49.94 -48.85
CA GLY A 15 -26.22 49.76 -48.96
C GLY A 15 -26.69 49.19 -50.32
N SER A 16 -27.67 48.31 -50.52
CA SER A 16 -28.70 47.65 -49.69
C SER A 16 -29.67 46.88 -50.63
N VAL A 17 -30.30 45.79 -50.15
CA VAL A 17 -31.69 45.31 -50.45
C VAL A 17 -31.99 44.41 -51.69
N LEU A 18 -32.68 43.30 -51.36
CA LEU A 18 -33.55 42.29 -52.03
C LEU A 18 -34.36 42.77 -53.28
N PRO A 19 -35.08 41.92 -54.11
CA PRO A 19 -35.83 40.70 -53.76
C PRO A 19 -35.97 39.59 -54.87
N ALA A 20 -36.96 38.71 -54.68
CA ALA A 20 -37.30 37.46 -55.39
C ALA A 20 -38.12 37.58 -56.70
N GLU A 21 -38.36 36.40 -57.31
CA GLU A 21 -39.42 35.96 -58.27
C GLU A 21 -39.07 35.62 -59.76
N ALA A 22 -39.17 34.31 -60.05
CA ALA A 22 -40.09 33.64 -61.01
C ALA A 22 -39.78 33.39 -62.51
N VAL A 23 -40.47 32.34 -63.01
CA VAL A 23 -40.81 31.87 -64.39
C VAL A 23 -39.99 30.64 -64.91
N GLY A 24 -40.55 29.52 -65.42
CA GLY A 24 -41.94 29.05 -65.64
C GLY A 24 -42.03 27.83 -66.62
N GLN A 25 -43.27 27.30 -66.80
CA GLN A 25 -43.83 26.25 -67.73
C GLN A 25 -44.04 24.81 -67.14
N SER A 26 -45.23 24.24 -66.85
CA SER A 26 -46.57 24.01 -67.49
C SER A 26 -46.59 22.81 -68.48
N ILE A 27 -47.44 21.76 -68.43
CA ILE A 27 -48.92 21.60 -68.66
C ILE A 27 -49.31 20.13 -68.27
N GLY A 28 -50.39 19.79 -67.53
CA GLY A 28 -51.79 19.54 -67.96
C GLY A 28 -52.48 18.39 -67.16
N GLY A 29 -53.82 18.46 -66.93
CA GLY A 29 -54.68 17.38 -66.36
C GLY A 29 -55.85 17.03 -67.33
N PRO A 30 -57.01 16.43 -66.94
CA PRO A 30 -57.41 15.55 -65.82
C PRO A 30 -58.28 14.29 -66.24
N SER A 31 -58.83 13.54 -65.26
CA SER A 31 -60.05 12.67 -65.30
C SER A 31 -59.98 11.16 -65.60
N GLY A 32 -60.50 10.33 -64.67
CA GLY A 32 -61.03 8.97 -64.92
C GLY A 32 -61.37 8.15 -63.66
N ARG A 33 -62.66 7.86 -63.42
CA ARG A 33 -63.20 6.96 -62.36
C ARG A 33 -63.04 5.47 -62.75
N LEU A 34 -62.74 4.55 -61.81
CA LEU A 34 -63.61 3.40 -61.41
C LEU A 34 -62.95 2.44 -60.37
N SER A 35 -63.81 1.94 -59.47
CA SER A 35 -63.85 0.62 -58.79
C SER A 35 -62.72 0.14 -57.85
N THR A 36 -63.02 0.25 -56.56
CA THR A 36 -63.00 -0.76 -55.48
C THR A 36 -62.45 -2.17 -55.78
N SER A 37 -61.41 -2.56 -55.05
CA SER A 37 -61.32 -3.88 -54.37
C SER A 37 -60.31 -3.79 -53.22
N LEU A 38 -60.75 -4.26 -52.06
CA LEU A 38 -60.04 -4.31 -50.79
C LEU A 38 -58.73 -5.11 -50.86
N GLU A 39 -57.64 -4.53 -50.36
CA GLU A 39 -56.63 -5.27 -49.60
C GLU A 39 -56.23 -4.40 -48.39
N ILE A 40 -56.65 -4.87 -47.22
CA ILE A 40 -56.22 -4.41 -45.91
C ILE A 40 -54.98 -5.22 -45.62
N GLU A 41 -53.78 -4.63 -45.53
CA GLU A 41 -52.70 -5.19 -44.70
C GLU A 41 -51.48 -4.25 -44.50
N ASP A 42 -51.03 -4.26 -43.24
CA ASP A 42 -49.63 -4.18 -42.76
C ASP A 42 -48.86 -2.89 -42.44
N SER A 43 -49.37 -1.67 -42.59
CA SER A 43 -48.58 -0.47 -42.20
C SER A 43 -48.71 -0.03 -40.73
N SER A 44 -49.75 -0.46 -39.99
CA SER A 44 -49.95 -0.04 -38.60
C SER A 44 -49.23 -0.94 -37.59
N ASN A 45 -48.98 -2.21 -37.94
CA ASN A 45 -48.30 -3.16 -37.07
C ASN A 45 -46.78 -2.94 -37.01
N GLU A 46 -46.14 -2.41 -38.06
CA GLU A 46 -44.71 -2.11 -38.02
C GLU A 46 -44.40 -0.91 -37.12
N ASN A 47 -45.20 0.15 -37.15
CA ASN A 47 -45.01 1.30 -36.26
C ASN A 47 -45.33 0.96 -34.79
N LEU A 48 -46.31 0.08 -34.55
CA LEU A 48 -46.60 -0.41 -33.20
C LEU A 48 -45.52 -1.39 -32.71
N LYS A 49 -44.98 -2.25 -33.59
CA LYS A 49 -43.84 -3.13 -33.28
C LYS A 49 -42.56 -2.34 -33.06
N HIS A 50 -42.30 -1.26 -33.80
CA HIS A 50 -41.14 -0.39 -33.60
C HIS A 50 -41.23 0.34 -32.27
N ARG A 51 -42.42 0.87 -31.93
CA ARG A 51 -42.67 1.50 -30.63
C ARG A 51 -42.70 0.52 -29.47
N LEU A 52 -43.17 -0.72 -29.68
CA LEU A 52 -43.05 -1.81 -28.71
C LEU A 52 -41.62 -2.33 -28.60
N HIS A 53 -40.80 -2.26 -29.67
CA HIS A 53 -39.36 -2.57 -29.62
C HIS A 53 -38.59 -1.48 -28.89
N GLU A 54 -38.93 -0.20 -29.09
CA GLU A 54 -38.35 0.93 -28.34
C GLU A 54 -38.82 0.92 -26.88
N TRP A 55 -40.08 0.53 -26.61
CA TRP A 55 -40.61 0.39 -25.25
C TRP A 55 -40.09 -0.88 -24.54
N ALA A 56 -39.87 -1.98 -25.28
CA ALA A 56 -39.20 -3.18 -24.77
C ALA A 56 -37.69 -2.97 -24.62
N ALA A 57 -37.05 -2.13 -25.44
CA ALA A 57 -35.64 -1.77 -25.31
C ALA A 57 -35.40 -0.77 -24.16
N SER A 58 -36.35 0.13 -23.87
CA SER A 58 -36.31 1.01 -22.69
C SER A 58 -36.79 0.31 -21.41
N GLY A 59 -37.67 -0.69 -21.52
CA GLY A 59 -38.07 -1.57 -20.42
C GLY A 59 -37.04 -2.68 -20.10
N ALA A 60 -36.15 -3.00 -21.04
CA ALA A 60 -34.99 -3.86 -20.85
C ALA A 60 -33.79 -3.05 -20.36
N ARG A 61 -33.96 -2.27 -19.29
CA ARG A 61 -32.82 -1.88 -18.46
C ARG A 61 -32.30 -3.19 -17.88
N ASN A 62 -31.19 -3.70 -18.41
CA ASN A 62 -30.62 -4.99 -18.01
C ASN A 62 -30.63 -5.09 -16.49
N ASP A 63 -31.14 -6.19 -15.92
CA ASP A 63 -31.05 -6.44 -14.48
C ASP A 63 -29.58 -6.35 -13.98
N ASP A 64 -28.63 -6.58 -14.88
CA ASP A 64 -27.19 -6.38 -14.67
C ASP A 64 -26.78 -4.91 -14.54
N GLU A 65 -27.42 -3.99 -15.25
CA GLU A 65 -27.14 -2.55 -15.15
C GLU A 65 -27.69 -2.00 -13.83
N ALA A 66 -28.88 -2.45 -13.40
CA ALA A 66 -29.41 -2.15 -12.07
C ALA A 66 -28.48 -2.68 -10.96
N GLY A 67 -27.94 -3.89 -11.09
CA GLY A 67 -26.95 -4.45 -10.15
C GLY A 67 -25.68 -3.59 -10.04
N SER A 68 -25.11 -3.16 -11.17
CA SER A 68 -23.94 -2.28 -11.20
C SER A 68 -24.21 -0.88 -10.63
N GLU A 69 -25.42 -0.36 -10.84
CA GLU A 69 -25.87 0.93 -10.31
C GLU A 69 -26.06 0.87 -8.78
N TYR A 70 -26.66 -0.20 -8.26
CA TYR A 70 -26.81 -0.42 -6.81
C TYR A 70 -25.48 -0.68 -6.09
N GLU A 71 -24.47 -1.20 -6.78
CA GLU A 71 -23.15 -1.46 -6.21
C GLU A 71 -22.21 -0.25 -6.26
N MET A 72 -22.27 0.59 -7.31
CA MET A 72 -21.67 1.94 -7.28
C MET A 72 -22.25 2.78 -6.14
N LEU A 73 -23.55 2.61 -5.83
CA LEU A 73 -24.23 3.24 -4.70
C LEU A 73 -23.74 2.77 -3.32
N MET A 74 -22.95 1.68 -3.24
CA MET A 74 -22.40 1.13 -2.00
C MET A 74 -20.89 1.35 -1.85
N ASP A 75 -20.24 2.01 -2.83
CA ASP A 75 -18.82 2.34 -2.73
C ASP A 75 -18.62 3.50 -1.74
N PRO A 76 -17.91 3.30 -0.61
CA PRO A 76 -17.68 4.35 0.38
C PRO A 76 -16.81 5.52 -0.13
N ASN A 77 -16.11 5.36 -1.27
CA ASN A 77 -15.28 6.38 -1.89
C ASN A 77 -16.02 7.28 -2.87
N LEU A 78 -17.21 6.91 -3.32
CA LEU A 78 -18.00 7.73 -4.23
C LEU A 78 -18.67 8.90 -3.48
N PRO A 79 -18.58 10.15 -3.99
CA PRO A 79 -19.25 11.29 -3.36
C PRO A 79 -20.77 11.12 -3.32
N GLN A 80 -21.40 11.42 -2.19
CA GLN A 80 -22.87 11.38 -2.03
C GLN A 80 -23.60 12.24 -3.06
N GLU A 81 -22.99 13.34 -3.51
CA GLU A 81 -23.55 14.24 -4.52
C GLU A 81 -23.71 13.56 -5.89
N TYR A 82 -22.75 12.68 -6.25
CA TYR A 82 -22.79 11.89 -7.49
C TYR A 82 -23.94 10.88 -7.47
N GLU A 83 -24.18 10.24 -6.32
CA GLU A 83 -25.33 9.35 -6.10
C GLU A 83 -26.68 10.08 -6.23
N THR A 84 -26.78 11.32 -5.71
CA THR A 84 -28.03 12.10 -5.75
C THR A 84 -28.30 12.74 -7.11
N ARG A 85 -27.26 13.21 -7.83
CA ARG A 85 -27.40 13.86 -9.14
C ARG A 85 -27.83 12.87 -10.21
N ARG A 86 -27.26 11.64 -10.18
CA ARG A 86 -27.64 10.55 -11.09
C ARG A 86 -28.98 9.89 -10.74
N LYS A 87 -29.40 9.93 -9.47
CA LYS A 87 -30.80 9.59 -9.10
C LYS A 87 -31.81 10.62 -9.61
N GLY A 88 -31.42 11.91 -9.65
CA GLY A 88 -32.25 13.00 -10.16
C GLY A 88 -32.42 13.00 -11.68
N SER A 89 -31.40 12.58 -12.44
CA SER A 89 -31.48 12.51 -13.91
C SER A 89 -32.45 11.44 -14.43
N GLY A 90 -32.81 10.45 -13.59
CA GLY A 90 -33.85 9.47 -13.91
C GLY A 90 -35.30 9.98 -13.83
N GLU A 91 -35.54 11.18 -13.27
CA GLU A 91 -36.89 11.67 -12.97
C GLU A 91 -37.28 13.00 -13.65
N SER A 92 -36.37 13.69 -14.38
CA SER A 92 -36.66 15.00 -14.99
C SER A 92 -36.70 14.95 -16.53
N GLY A 93 -37.81 15.43 -17.11
CA GLY A 93 -38.10 15.41 -18.54
C GLY A 93 -37.23 16.31 -19.44
N ASP A 94 -37.46 16.14 -20.75
CA ASP A 94 -36.68 16.48 -21.95
C ASP A 94 -35.95 17.85 -22.04
N GLU A 95 -36.21 18.83 -21.18
CA GLU A 95 -35.43 20.09 -21.14
C GLU A 95 -34.17 19.99 -20.27
N ALA A 96 -34.10 19.03 -19.33
CA ALA A 96 -32.89 18.72 -18.57
C ALA A 96 -31.87 17.90 -19.38
N ALA A 97 -32.32 17.21 -20.44
CA ALA A 97 -31.50 16.31 -21.27
C ALA A 97 -30.45 17.04 -22.11
N LEU A 98 -30.78 18.25 -22.63
CA LEU A 98 -29.85 19.03 -23.45
C LEU A 98 -28.78 19.77 -22.64
N LEU A 99 -29.07 20.11 -21.38
CA LEU A 99 -28.08 20.64 -20.43
C LEU A 99 -27.33 19.53 -19.70
N SER A 100 -27.87 18.30 -19.68
CA SER A 100 -27.16 17.13 -19.19
C SER A 100 -26.20 16.60 -20.25
N ASP A 101 -26.52 16.58 -21.55
CA ASP A 101 -25.60 16.08 -22.57
C ASP A 101 -24.24 16.83 -22.58
N ASP A 102 -24.23 18.17 -22.48
CA ASP A 102 -22.97 18.94 -22.40
C ASP A 102 -22.22 18.71 -21.06
N ALA A 103 -22.93 18.44 -19.97
CA ALA A 103 -22.35 18.15 -18.65
C ALA A 103 -21.91 16.68 -18.53
N ASP A 104 -22.59 15.77 -19.21
CA ASP A 104 -22.33 14.34 -19.30
C ASP A 104 -21.12 14.11 -20.22
N ASP A 105 -20.93 14.92 -21.27
CA ASP A 105 -19.71 14.92 -22.10
C ASP A 105 -18.48 15.44 -21.31
N GLU A 106 -18.60 16.53 -20.53
CA GLU A 106 -17.53 16.97 -19.62
C GLU A 106 -17.27 15.98 -18.47
N GLU A 107 -18.30 15.26 -18.01
CA GLU A 107 -18.20 14.19 -17.01
C GLU A 107 -17.64 12.89 -17.59
N GLU A 108 -17.84 12.59 -18.89
CA GLU A 108 -17.20 11.48 -19.61
C GLU A 108 -15.70 11.70 -19.87
N GLU A 109 -15.26 12.97 -19.95
CA GLU A 109 -13.86 13.34 -20.07
C GLU A 109 -13.09 13.32 -18.74
N ASN A 110 -13.78 13.16 -17.60
CA ASN A 110 -13.19 13.22 -16.25
C ASN A 110 -13.41 11.92 -15.45
N SER A 111 -12.47 11.58 -14.58
CA SER A 111 -12.67 10.45 -13.66
C SER A 111 -13.79 10.76 -12.64
N PRO A 112 -14.64 9.77 -12.28
CA PRO A 112 -15.71 9.95 -11.30
C PRO A 112 -15.18 10.25 -9.88
N TYR A 113 -13.96 9.80 -9.57
CA TYR A 113 -13.32 10.03 -8.28
C TYR A 113 -12.57 11.36 -8.23
N PRO A 114 -12.87 12.23 -7.25
CA PRO A 114 -12.17 13.51 -7.11
C PRO A 114 -10.69 13.36 -6.79
N GLU A 115 -10.29 12.27 -6.12
CA GLU A 115 -8.90 11.91 -5.83
C GLU A 115 -8.08 11.74 -7.11
N VAL A 116 -8.64 11.00 -8.08
CA VAL A 116 -8.00 10.73 -9.37
C VAL A 116 -7.96 12.00 -10.21
N ARG A 117 -9.06 12.77 -10.25
CA ARG A 117 -9.16 14.04 -10.97
C ARG A 117 -8.16 15.10 -10.47
N ALA A 118 -7.88 15.08 -9.16
CA ALA A 118 -6.90 15.96 -8.54
C ALA A 118 -5.46 15.67 -8.98
N ALA A 119 -5.19 14.42 -9.33
CA ALA A 119 -3.85 13.87 -9.45
C ALA A 119 -3.43 13.57 -10.88
N VAL A 120 -4.33 13.02 -11.69
CA VAL A 120 -4.06 12.43 -13.00
C VAL A 120 -4.58 13.35 -14.10
N ARG A 121 -3.79 13.54 -15.16
CA ARG A 121 -4.21 14.30 -16.34
C ARG A 121 -5.13 13.46 -17.24
N ASN A 122 -6.14 14.11 -17.83
CA ASN A 122 -7.13 13.48 -18.71
C ASN A 122 -6.70 13.41 -20.18
N PHE A 123 -5.45 13.72 -20.49
CA PHE A 123 -4.89 13.61 -21.84
C PHE A 123 -3.55 12.86 -21.82
N ASP A 124 -3.14 12.37 -22.99
CA ASP A 124 -1.85 11.69 -23.18
C ASP A 124 -1.05 12.37 -24.31
N GLU A 125 0.27 12.39 -24.15
CA GLU A 125 1.23 12.92 -25.12
C GLU A 125 2.13 11.78 -25.61
N ASP A 126 2.33 11.64 -26.92
CA ASP A 126 3.19 10.61 -27.52
C ASP A 126 4.68 10.92 -27.32
N LEU A 127 5.21 10.53 -26.17
CA LEU A 127 6.61 10.74 -25.81
C LEU A 127 7.39 9.40 -25.79
N PRO A 128 8.66 9.38 -26.21
CA PRO A 128 9.51 8.20 -26.09
C PRO A 128 9.71 7.84 -24.63
N CYS A 129 9.71 6.53 -24.36
CA CYS A 129 9.71 5.99 -23.00
C CYS A 129 10.87 5.00 -22.78
N ASN A 130 11.06 4.08 -23.73
CA ASN A 130 12.14 3.09 -23.71
C ASN A 130 13.45 3.67 -24.28
N THR A 131 14.24 4.35 -23.45
CA THR A 131 15.47 5.04 -23.88
C THR A 131 16.67 4.57 -23.05
N VAL A 132 17.88 4.60 -23.64
CA VAL A 132 19.11 4.20 -22.91
C VAL A 132 19.36 5.09 -21.70
N ARG A 133 19.02 6.38 -21.80
CA ARG A 133 19.04 7.31 -20.66
C ARG A 133 18.18 6.82 -19.50
N ALA A 134 16.93 6.42 -19.75
CA ALA A 134 16.04 5.93 -18.71
C ALA A 134 16.58 4.65 -18.04
N TRP A 135 17.07 3.69 -18.84
CA TRP A 135 17.65 2.45 -18.32
C TRP A 135 18.92 2.65 -17.51
N THR A 136 19.84 3.51 -17.98
CA THR A 136 21.11 3.76 -17.27
C THR A 136 20.90 4.46 -15.94
N ILE A 137 20.07 5.51 -15.90
CA ILE A 137 19.73 6.23 -14.66
C ILE A 137 18.92 5.31 -13.73
N GLY A 138 17.93 4.59 -14.27
CA GLY A 138 17.12 3.63 -13.52
C GLY A 138 17.97 2.56 -12.85
N MET A 139 18.81 1.86 -13.60
CA MET A 139 19.67 0.80 -13.05
C MET A 139 20.68 1.33 -12.02
N LEU A 140 21.21 2.53 -12.22
CA LEU A 140 22.10 3.16 -11.24
C LEU A 140 21.38 3.44 -9.92
N LEU A 141 20.15 3.97 -9.98
CA LEU A 141 19.34 4.22 -8.78
C LEU A 141 18.92 2.90 -8.11
N VAL A 142 18.63 1.86 -8.88
CA VAL A 142 18.40 0.50 -8.36
C VAL A 142 19.60 0.02 -7.54
N ILE A 143 20.84 0.22 -8.02
CA ILE A 143 22.04 -0.17 -7.28
C ILE A 143 22.13 0.57 -5.95
N VAL A 144 21.99 1.89 -5.98
CA VAL A 144 22.15 2.72 -4.79
C VAL A 144 21.05 2.43 -3.77
N GLY A 145 19.79 2.47 -4.20
CA GLY A 145 18.66 2.32 -3.30
C GLY A 145 18.50 0.92 -2.71
N ALA A 146 18.67 -0.14 -3.52
CA ALA A 146 18.65 -1.51 -3.01
C ALA A 146 19.79 -1.74 -2.00
N SER A 147 21.00 -1.24 -2.29
CA SER A 147 22.15 -1.38 -1.39
C SER A 147 21.93 -0.67 -0.06
N MET A 148 21.48 0.58 -0.10
CA MET A 148 21.23 1.37 1.11
C MET A 148 20.11 0.78 1.97
N ASN A 149 18.99 0.40 1.36
CA ASN A 149 17.87 -0.16 2.12
C ASN A 149 18.17 -1.52 2.72
N THR A 150 18.93 -2.39 2.04
CA THR A 150 19.39 -3.67 2.62
C THR A 150 20.38 -3.45 3.77
N LEU A 151 21.24 -2.44 3.71
CA LEU A 151 22.15 -2.13 4.81
C LEU A 151 21.38 -1.54 6.01
N PHE A 152 20.44 -0.64 5.75
CA PHE A 152 19.67 0.03 6.81
C PHE A 152 18.62 -0.85 7.47
N SER A 153 18.14 -1.92 6.81
CA SER A 153 17.23 -2.88 7.43
C SER A 153 17.88 -3.69 8.55
N LEU A 154 19.21 -3.85 8.54
CA LEU A 154 19.97 -4.53 9.60
C LEU A 154 20.11 -3.68 10.87
N ARG A 155 19.82 -2.37 10.80
CA ARG A 155 20.03 -1.40 11.88
C ARG A 155 18.76 -1.12 12.68
N GLN A 156 18.91 -0.76 13.95
CA GLN A 156 17.83 -0.26 14.80
C GLN A 156 18.18 1.14 15.33
N PRO A 157 17.30 2.15 15.14
CA PRO A 157 16.06 2.13 14.35
C PRO A 157 16.33 1.91 12.85
N SER A 158 15.40 1.22 12.17
CA SER A 158 15.51 0.99 10.73
C SER A 158 15.19 2.25 9.94
N ILE A 159 15.97 2.53 8.91
CA ILE A 159 15.75 3.65 7.99
C ILE A 159 15.40 3.07 6.62
N SER A 160 14.37 3.59 5.97
CA SER A 160 13.97 3.16 4.62
C SER A 160 13.90 4.35 3.67
N ILE A 161 14.54 4.22 2.51
CA ILE A 161 14.50 5.18 1.42
C ILE A 161 13.31 4.81 0.52
N GLY A 162 12.33 5.71 0.43
CA GLY A 162 11.17 5.52 -0.45
C GLY A 162 11.43 5.90 -1.92
N PRO A 163 10.59 5.43 -2.86
CA PRO A 163 10.73 5.70 -4.28
C PRO A 163 10.59 7.19 -4.67
N LEU A 164 9.95 8.01 -3.83
CA LEU A 164 9.85 9.46 -4.04
C LEU A 164 11.23 10.13 -4.12
N ILE A 165 12.22 9.65 -3.38
CA ILE A 165 13.59 10.19 -3.44
C ILE A 165 14.21 9.90 -4.79
N ALA A 166 14.01 8.69 -5.32
CA ALA A 166 14.47 8.33 -6.66
C ALA A 166 13.84 9.21 -7.74
N GLN A 167 12.55 9.52 -7.62
CA GLN A 167 11.84 10.46 -8.50
C GLN A 167 12.52 11.85 -8.51
N ILE A 168 12.87 12.39 -7.36
CA ILE A 168 13.47 13.74 -7.33
C ILE A 168 14.90 13.73 -7.83
N VAL A 169 15.68 12.69 -7.52
CA VAL A 169 17.07 12.56 -7.97
C VAL A 169 17.15 12.27 -9.47
N ALA A 170 16.18 11.54 -10.03
CA ALA A 170 16.11 11.23 -11.45
C ALA A 170 15.89 12.49 -12.31
N TRP A 171 15.17 13.50 -11.82
CA TRP A 171 14.90 14.73 -12.58
C TRP A 171 16.14 15.55 -12.95
N PRO A 172 17.04 15.97 -12.02
CA PRO A 172 18.26 16.67 -12.38
C PRO A 172 19.24 15.77 -13.13
N MET A 173 19.28 14.45 -12.84
CA MET A 173 20.12 13.51 -13.60
C MET A 173 19.68 13.39 -15.07
N GLY A 174 18.37 13.32 -15.32
CA GLY A 174 17.79 13.25 -16.65
C GLY A 174 18.02 14.52 -17.47
N HIS A 175 17.78 15.70 -16.87
CA HIS A 175 18.07 16.99 -17.51
C HIS A 175 19.58 17.22 -17.72
N GLY A 176 20.41 16.76 -16.78
CA GLY A 176 21.86 16.76 -16.91
C GLY A 176 22.32 15.90 -18.09
N TRP A 177 21.82 14.67 -18.20
CA TRP A 177 22.13 13.78 -19.33
C TRP A 177 21.71 14.41 -20.67
N ALA A 178 20.51 14.98 -20.74
CA ALA A 178 20.01 15.65 -21.93
C ALA A 178 20.90 16.82 -22.39
N LYS A 179 21.62 17.47 -21.46
CA LYS A 179 22.48 18.61 -21.74
C LYS A 179 23.93 18.22 -22.07
N PHE A 180 24.45 17.15 -21.47
CA PHE A 180 25.87 16.80 -21.56
C PHE A 180 26.17 15.66 -22.54
N VAL A 181 25.21 14.79 -22.82
CA VAL A 181 25.44 13.61 -23.67
C VAL A 181 25.13 13.95 -25.13
N PRO A 182 26.05 13.67 -26.07
CA PRO A 182 25.85 14.01 -27.47
C PRO A 182 24.78 13.13 -28.13
N ASP A 183 24.02 13.74 -29.05
CA ASP A 183 23.03 13.08 -29.89
C ASP A 183 23.76 12.22 -30.93
N ARG A 184 24.03 10.94 -30.58
CA ARG A 184 24.59 9.96 -31.51
C ARG A 184 23.61 8.80 -31.70
N GLU A 185 23.37 8.48 -32.97
CA GLU A 185 22.64 7.30 -33.40
C GLU A 185 23.61 6.14 -33.58
N PHE A 186 23.27 5.01 -32.98
CA PHE A 186 23.99 3.75 -33.14
C PHE A 186 23.07 2.73 -33.79
N THR A 187 23.59 2.00 -34.77
CA THR A 187 22.91 0.88 -35.39
C THR A 187 23.62 -0.41 -34.98
N THR A 188 23.09 -1.10 -33.97
CA THR A 188 23.60 -2.42 -33.57
C THR A 188 22.54 -3.48 -33.87
N PHE A 189 22.93 -4.55 -34.57
CA PHE A 189 22.05 -5.66 -34.93
C PHE A 189 20.72 -5.25 -35.61
N GLY A 190 20.76 -4.23 -36.47
CA GLY A 190 19.58 -3.76 -37.22
C GLY A 190 18.59 -2.90 -36.43
N ILE A 191 18.86 -2.61 -35.15
CA ILE A 191 18.08 -1.69 -34.32
C ILE A 191 18.83 -0.35 -34.26
N THR A 192 18.18 0.72 -34.71
CA THR A 192 18.64 2.11 -34.53
C THR A 192 18.29 2.57 -33.11
N TRP A 193 19.29 2.96 -32.32
CA TRP A 193 19.08 3.53 -30.99
C TRP A 193 19.89 4.81 -30.81
N THR A 194 19.28 5.80 -30.17
CA THR A 194 19.88 7.11 -29.89
C THR A 194 20.39 7.16 -28.45
N LEU A 195 21.60 7.68 -28.26
CA LEU A 195 22.18 7.90 -26.93
C LEU A 195 21.48 9.04 -26.17
N ASN A 196 20.95 10.01 -26.92
CA ASN A 196 20.12 11.09 -26.42
C ASN A 196 18.94 11.30 -27.40
N PRO A 197 17.71 10.90 -27.02
CA PRO A 197 16.54 10.98 -27.89
C PRO A 197 15.87 12.36 -27.90
N GLY A 198 16.40 13.35 -27.18
CA GLY A 198 15.84 14.69 -27.04
C GLY A 198 15.68 15.13 -25.58
N PRO A 199 14.84 16.16 -25.29
CA PRO A 199 14.63 16.64 -23.93
C PRO A 199 14.11 15.53 -23.01
N PHE A 200 14.39 15.65 -21.71
CA PHE A 200 13.99 14.64 -20.74
C PHE A 200 12.48 14.68 -20.51
N ASN A 201 11.81 13.56 -20.78
CA ASN A 201 10.34 13.50 -20.81
C ASN A 201 9.75 12.89 -19.53
N VAL A 202 8.47 13.20 -19.29
CA VAL A 202 7.69 12.65 -18.16
C VAL A 202 7.65 11.11 -18.19
N LYS A 203 7.52 10.51 -19.38
CA LYS A 203 7.44 9.05 -19.56
C LYS A 203 8.74 8.32 -19.24
N GLU A 204 9.89 8.85 -19.68
CA GLU A 204 11.20 8.32 -19.29
C GLU A 204 11.43 8.41 -17.79
N HIS A 205 11.02 9.53 -17.19
CA HIS A 205 11.12 9.73 -15.75
C HIS A 205 10.24 8.74 -14.99
N ALA A 206 9.01 8.52 -15.43
CA ALA A 206 8.10 7.59 -14.79
C ALA A 206 8.60 6.13 -14.83
N ILE A 207 9.28 5.69 -15.91
CA ILE A 207 9.97 4.38 -15.93
C ILE A 207 11.07 4.28 -14.87
N ILE A 208 11.89 5.33 -14.71
CA ILE A 208 12.95 5.34 -13.70
C ILE A 208 12.35 5.16 -12.30
N VAL A 209 11.23 5.82 -12.02
CA VAL A 209 10.51 5.70 -10.75
C VAL A 209 9.98 4.29 -10.52
N VAL A 210 9.41 3.65 -11.55
CA VAL A 210 8.92 2.26 -11.47
C VAL A 210 10.08 1.29 -11.18
N MET A 211 11.22 1.45 -11.85
CA MET A 211 12.41 0.63 -11.58
C MET A 211 12.89 0.79 -10.13
N ALA A 212 12.85 2.02 -9.59
CA ALA A 212 13.19 2.29 -8.20
C ALA A 212 12.15 1.73 -7.21
N SER A 213 10.87 1.86 -7.49
CA SER A 213 9.74 1.37 -6.66
C SER A 213 9.88 -0.11 -6.34
N VAL A 214 10.09 -0.95 -7.37
CA VAL A 214 10.22 -2.40 -7.16
C VAL A 214 11.54 -2.76 -6.48
N SER A 215 12.58 -1.96 -6.66
CA SER A 215 13.93 -2.30 -6.20
C SER A 215 14.28 -1.84 -4.79
N PHE A 216 13.64 -0.76 -4.31
CA PHE A 216 13.94 -0.16 -3.00
C PHE A 216 13.34 -1.00 -1.86
N SER A 217 12.36 -1.87 -2.14
CA SER A 217 11.86 -2.81 -1.14
C SER A 217 12.89 -3.89 -0.83
N VAL A 218 13.19 -4.08 0.45
CA VAL A 218 14.06 -5.18 0.91
C VAL A 218 13.31 -6.51 0.74
N ALA A 219 13.99 -7.53 0.23
CA ALA A 219 13.41 -8.86 0.05
C ALA A 219 13.04 -9.46 1.40
N TYR A 220 11.83 -9.97 1.54
CA TYR A 220 11.49 -10.79 2.72
C TYR A 220 12.45 -11.99 2.88
N ALA A 221 12.99 -12.51 1.77
CA ALA A 221 13.98 -13.58 1.77
C ALA A 221 15.30 -13.20 2.49
N THR A 222 15.67 -11.91 2.59
CA THR A 222 16.89 -11.54 3.33
C THR A 222 16.74 -11.80 4.82
N ASP A 223 15.54 -11.62 5.39
CA ASP A 223 15.28 -11.93 6.81
C ASP A 223 15.33 -13.44 7.06
N ILE A 224 14.86 -14.25 6.10
CA ILE A 224 14.99 -15.72 6.14
C ILE A 224 16.46 -16.13 6.16
N ILE A 225 17.25 -15.59 5.24
CA ILE A 225 18.69 -15.88 5.12
C ILE A 225 19.43 -15.42 6.38
N LEU A 226 19.10 -14.24 6.90
CA LEU A 226 19.69 -13.70 8.12
C LEU A 226 19.41 -14.62 9.31
N ALA A 227 18.16 -15.09 9.44
CA ALA A 227 17.81 -16.01 10.50
C ALA A 227 18.50 -17.37 10.37
N GLN A 228 18.64 -17.89 9.15
CA GLN A 228 19.39 -19.12 8.87
C GLN A 228 20.87 -18.99 9.24
N VAL A 229 21.55 -17.94 8.77
CA VAL A 229 23.00 -17.78 8.94
C VAL A 229 23.37 -17.36 10.36
N ILE A 230 22.62 -16.44 10.98
CA ILE A 230 22.98 -15.88 12.29
C ILE A 230 22.41 -16.68 13.45
N PHE A 231 21.11 -17.00 13.44
CA PHE A 231 20.44 -17.63 14.57
C PHE A 231 20.51 -19.16 14.52
N TYR A 232 20.27 -19.75 13.34
CA TYR A 232 20.41 -21.20 13.15
C TYR A 232 21.83 -21.64 12.79
N LYS A 233 22.76 -20.71 12.53
CA LYS A 233 24.17 -21.02 12.15
C LYS A 233 24.28 -21.98 10.95
N GLN A 234 23.34 -21.91 10.01
CA GLN A 234 23.32 -22.68 8.78
C GLN A 234 23.63 -21.79 7.57
N ASP A 235 24.61 -22.19 6.76
CA ASP A 235 24.93 -21.52 5.50
C ASP A 235 24.87 -22.51 4.32
N PHE A 236 23.90 -22.33 3.43
CA PHE A 236 23.73 -23.12 2.21
C PHE A 236 24.45 -22.51 0.98
N GLY A 237 25.23 -21.45 1.20
CA GLY A 237 26.03 -20.78 0.19
C GLY A 237 25.27 -19.72 -0.62
N LEU A 238 26.04 -18.93 -1.37
CA LEU A 238 25.53 -17.76 -2.10
C LEU A 238 24.51 -18.13 -3.18
N VAL A 239 24.69 -19.27 -3.87
CA VAL A 239 23.77 -19.71 -4.94
C VAL A 239 22.37 -19.99 -4.37
N PHE A 240 22.28 -20.66 -3.22
CA PHE A 240 21.00 -20.90 -2.56
C PHE A 240 20.29 -19.59 -2.21
N GLN A 241 21.01 -18.66 -1.57
CA GLN A 241 20.47 -17.36 -1.17
C GLN A 241 19.92 -16.57 -2.38
N LEU A 242 20.62 -16.65 -3.51
CA LEU A 242 20.26 -15.96 -4.74
C LEU A 242 19.04 -16.59 -5.41
N LEU A 243 19.00 -17.92 -5.53
CA LEU A 243 17.86 -18.65 -6.09
C LEU A 243 16.62 -18.50 -5.21
N LEU A 244 16.78 -18.51 -3.89
CA LEU A 244 15.71 -18.25 -2.91
C LEU A 244 15.15 -16.84 -3.10
N THR A 245 16.02 -15.83 -3.19
CA THR A 245 15.59 -14.43 -3.31
C THR A 245 14.96 -14.13 -4.66
N ILE A 246 15.52 -14.65 -5.76
CA ILE A 246 14.92 -14.49 -7.08
C ILE A 246 13.57 -15.20 -7.13
N SER A 247 13.49 -16.47 -6.73
CA SER A 247 12.23 -17.21 -6.79
C SER A 247 11.15 -16.61 -5.90
N THR A 248 11.47 -16.18 -4.67
CA THR A 248 10.50 -15.52 -3.77
C THR A 248 9.95 -14.22 -4.33
N GLN A 249 10.84 -13.33 -4.79
CA GLN A 249 10.45 -12.00 -5.28
C GLN A 249 9.73 -12.06 -6.63
N SER A 250 10.09 -13.01 -7.49
CA SER A 250 9.56 -13.09 -8.86
C SER A 250 8.45 -14.13 -9.04
N ALA A 251 8.44 -15.25 -8.30
CA ALA A 251 7.35 -16.24 -8.43
C ALA A 251 6.01 -15.69 -7.93
N SER A 252 6.01 -14.87 -6.86
CA SER A 252 4.77 -14.27 -6.35
C SER A 252 4.15 -13.25 -7.31
N CYS A 253 4.97 -12.58 -8.12
CA CYS A 253 4.52 -11.40 -8.85
C CYS A 253 3.87 -11.75 -10.18
N HIS A 254 4.36 -12.71 -10.95
CA HIS A 254 4.00 -12.79 -12.38
C HIS A 254 2.68 -13.52 -12.68
N TYR A 255 2.32 -14.55 -11.91
CA TYR A 255 1.02 -15.22 -12.06
C TYR A 255 -0.13 -14.43 -11.43
N VAL A 256 0.13 -13.83 -10.27
CA VAL A 256 -0.82 -12.91 -9.61
C VAL A 256 -1.03 -11.67 -10.46
N THR A 257 0.02 -11.09 -11.05
CA THR A 257 -0.11 -9.98 -12.00
C THR A 257 -0.88 -10.38 -13.25
N MET A 258 -0.69 -11.59 -13.77
CA MET A 258 -1.47 -12.08 -14.92
C MET A 258 -2.97 -12.06 -14.61
N ILE A 259 -3.35 -12.56 -13.43
CA ILE A 259 -4.75 -12.66 -13.03
C ILE A 259 -5.26 -11.28 -12.64
N LEU A 260 -4.52 -10.44 -11.93
CA LEU A 260 -4.96 -9.08 -11.60
C LEU A 260 -4.99 -8.12 -12.82
N GLN A 261 -4.18 -8.39 -13.85
CA GLN A 261 -4.35 -7.77 -15.18
C GLN A 261 -5.63 -8.27 -15.86
N LEU A 262 -5.89 -9.58 -15.86
CA LEU A 262 -7.07 -10.16 -16.50
C LEU A 262 -8.37 -9.93 -15.71
N THR A 263 -8.27 -9.69 -14.41
CA THR A 263 -9.38 -9.66 -13.46
C THR A 263 -9.15 -8.57 -12.41
N LEU A 264 -9.76 -7.41 -12.65
CA LEU A 264 -10.36 -6.54 -11.63
C LEU A 264 -9.58 -5.39 -11.02
N GLU A 265 -8.25 -5.24 -11.11
CA GLU A 265 -7.58 -4.18 -10.31
C GLU A 265 -7.04 -2.97 -11.08
N VAL A 266 -6.53 -3.18 -12.28
CA VAL A 266 -5.87 -2.10 -13.03
C VAL A 266 -6.87 -1.27 -13.85
N TYR A 267 -7.90 -1.92 -14.38
CA TYR A 267 -8.83 -1.30 -15.35
C TYR A 267 -10.04 -0.59 -14.76
N PRO A 268 -10.72 -1.07 -13.70
CA PRO A 268 -11.89 -0.36 -13.19
C PRO A 268 -11.49 0.95 -12.49
N ALA A 269 -12.33 1.96 -12.67
CA ALA A 269 -12.15 3.28 -12.08
C ALA A 269 -12.25 3.27 -10.54
N SER A 270 -12.99 2.31 -9.97
CA SER A 270 -13.20 2.17 -8.51
C SER A 270 -11.95 1.81 -7.72
N MET A 271 -10.92 1.31 -8.40
CA MET A 271 -9.65 0.93 -7.76
C MET A 271 -8.61 2.02 -7.99
N ILE A 272 -8.52 2.93 -7.02
CA ILE A 272 -7.82 4.22 -7.12
C ILE A 272 -6.32 4.10 -6.81
N TRP A 273 -5.90 3.17 -5.94
CA TRP A 273 -4.53 3.09 -5.43
C TRP A 273 -3.98 4.45 -4.94
N PRO A 274 -4.49 4.98 -3.80
CA PRO A 274 -4.17 6.32 -3.32
C PRO A 274 -2.67 6.64 -3.22
N GLU A 275 -1.83 5.69 -2.82
CA GLU A 275 -0.37 5.87 -2.73
C GLU A 275 0.28 6.24 -4.06
N ASN A 276 -0.19 5.68 -5.18
CA ASN A 276 0.35 6.03 -6.51
C ASN A 276 0.02 7.47 -6.92
N LEU A 277 -1.11 8.01 -6.45
CA LEU A 277 -1.52 9.38 -6.77
C LEU A 277 -0.52 10.41 -6.24
N VAL A 278 0.18 10.11 -5.14
CA VAL A 278 1.24 10.97 -4.60
C VAL A 278 2.42 11.07 -5.58
N GLY A 279 2.88 9.93 -6.10
CA GLY A 279 3.94 9.91 -7.12
C GLY A 279 3.53 10.63 -8.40
N VAL A 280 2.29 10.42 -8.86
CA VAL A 280 1.75 11.05 -10.08
C VAL A 280 1.60 12.56 -9.91
N THR A 281 1.06 13.04 -8.78
CA THR A 281 0.91 14.47 -8.49
C THR A 281 2.24 15.19 -8.44
N LEU A 282 3.24 14.60 -7.78
CA LEU A 282 4.60 15.15 -7.75
C LEU A 282 5.18 15.22 -9.17
N MET A 283 5.02 14.15 -9.96
CA MET A 283 5.51 14.11 -11.34
C MET A 283 4.88 15.21 -12.17
N ASN A 284 3.55 15.33 -12.14
CA ASN A 284 2.83 16.35 -12.86
C ASN A 284 3.26 17.76 -12.42
N ALA A 285 3.43 18.00 -11.13
CA ALA A 285 3.87 19.29 -10.59
C ALA A 285 5.28 19.70 -11.06
N MET A 286 6.17 18.75 -11.35
CA MET A 286 7.54 19.03 -11.82
C MET A 286 7.63 19.45 -13.28
N TYR A 287 6.66 19.04 -14.12
CA TYR A 287 6.63 19.35 -15.56
C TYR A 287 5.53 20.34 -15.95
N GLU A 288 4.74 20.82 -14.99
CA GLU A 288 3.67 21.78 -15.21
C GLU A 288 4.23 23.21 -15.34
N THR A 289 4.04 23.80 -16.53
CA THR A 289 4.60 25.15 -16.85
C THR A 289 3.56 26.27 -16.73
N ASN A 290 2.27 25.98 -16.97
CA ASN A 290 1.18 26.96 -17.02
C ASN A 290 0.02 26.60 -16.08
N ASP A 291 0.26 26.58 -14.78
CA ASP A 291 -0.81 26.38 -13.78
C ASP A 291 -1.57 27.69 -13.54
N THR A 292 -2.90 27.66 -13.55
CA THR A 292 -3.71 28.85 -13.28
C THR A 292 -3.60 29.23 -11.80
N PRO A 293 -3.14 30.44 -11.47
CA PRO A 293 -3.03 30.86 -10.08
C PRO A 293 -4.42 31.05 -9.48
N ASP A 294 -4.74 30.36 -8.38
CA ASP A 294 -5.99 30.57 -7.65
C ASP A 294 -5.73 31.46 -6.44
N PRO A 295 -6.11 32.75 -6.49
CA PRO A 295 -5.86 33.68 -5.38
C PRO A 295 -6.74 33.40 -4.15
N THR A 296 -7.77 32.56 -4.27
CA THR A 296 -8.70 32.23 -3.17
C THR A 296 -8.16 31.20 -2.18
N ILE A 297 -6.99 30.60 -2.45
CA ILE A 297 -6.44 29.48 -1.68
C ILE A 297 -5.10 29.89 -1.05
N LEU A 298 -4.85 29.47 0.18
CA LEU A 298 -3.55 29.64 0.83
C LEU A 298 -2.50 28.82 0.08
N GLY A 299 -1.50 29.49 -0.51
CA GLY A 299 -0.53 28.86 -1.42
C GLY A 299 -0.96 28.78 -2.89
N GLY A 300 -2.22 29.10 -3.23
CA GLY A 300 -2.74 29.00 -4.61
C GLY A 300 -2.20 30.04 -5.60
N ARG A 301 -1.53 31.09 -5.10
CA ARG A 301 -0.77 32.05 -5.92
C ARG A 301 0.62 31.53 -6.35
N MET A 302 1.12 30.49 -5.69
CA MET A 302 2.45 29.95 -5.94
C MET A 302 2.37 28.76 -6.89
N HIS A 303 3.38 28.58 -7.74
CA HIS A 303 3.52 27.34 -8.51
C HIS A 303 3.61 26.14 -7.55
N ARG A 304 2.93 25.04 -7.90
CA ARG A 304 2.90 23.79 -7.10
C ARG A 304 4.31 23.32 -6.74
N TYR A 305 5.24 23.30 -7.70
CA TYR A 305 6.64 22.93 -7.42
C TYR A 305 7.35 23.85 -6.40
N LYS A 306 7.06 25.16 -6.40
CA LYS A 306 7.63 26.08 -5.39
C LYS A 306 7.08 25.80 -3.99
N TRP A 307 5.78 25.51 -3.89
CA TRP A 307 5.17 25.07 -2.64
C TRP A 307 5.85 23.81 -2.10
N PHE A 308 6.03 22.80 -2.96
CA PHE A 308 6.72 21.56 -2.63
C PHE A 308 8.11 21.81 -2.04
N VAL A 309 8.97 22.58 -2.72
CA VAL A 309 10.33 22.87 -2.25
C VAL A 309 10.35 23.60 -0.90
N ILE A 310 9.45 24.56 -0.69
CA ILE A 310 9.35 25.29 0.58
C ILE A 310 8.96 24.35 1.71
N VAL A 311 7.93 23.52 1.51
CA VAL A 311 7.47 22.55 2.53
C VAL A 311 8.55 21.52 2.83
N THR A 312 9.25 21.01 1.82
CA THR A 312 10.38 20.09 2.01
C THR A 312 11.50 20.75 2.82
N ALA A 313 11.88 21.99 2.52
CA ALA A 313 12.92 22.70 3.27
C ALA A 313 12.50 22.96 4.72
N CYS A 314 11.25 23.35 4.96
CA CYS A 314 10.71 23.53 6.29
C CYS A 314 10.69 22.21 7.08
N SER A 315 10.24 21.12 6.47
CA SER A 315 10.24 19.79 7.08
C SER A 315 11.65 19.29 7.39
N PHE A 316 12.60 19.51 6.47
CA PHE A 316 14.00 19.17 6.65
C PHE A 316 14.59 19.88 7.88
N VAL A 317 14.41 21.19 7.99
CA VAL A 317 14.91 21.98 9.13
C VAL A 317 14.19 21.61 10.42
N TYR A 318 12.87 21.41 10.37
CA TYR A 318 12.08 21.07 11.53
C TYR A 318 12.50 19.74 12.14
N TYR A 319 12.81 18.71 11.33
CA TYR A 319 13.19 17.38 11.83
C TYR A 319 14.48 17.36 12.66
N PHE A 320 15.39 18.33 12.50
CA PHE A 320 16.56 18.45 13.39
C PHE A 320 16.17 18.68 14.86
N ILE A 321 15.00 19.31 15.09
CA ILE A 321 14.51 19.59 16.44
C ILE A 321 14.14 18.28 17.15
N PRO A 322 13.13 17.49 16.72
CA PRO A 322 12.81 16.23 17.39
C PRO A 322 13.85 15.13 17.16
N GLY A 323 14.57 15.13 16.03
CA GLY A 323 15.48 14.05 15.67
C GLY A 323 16.86 14.09 16.33
N PHE A 324 17.36 15.29 16.69
CA PHE A 324 18.72 15.45 17.23
C PHE A 324 18.79 16.37 18.44
N LEU A 325 18.18 17.55 18.37
CA LEU A 325 18.30 18.55 19.43
C LEU A 325 17.42 18.27 20.64
N ALA A 326 16.22 17.71 20.47
CA ALA A 326 15.18 17.64 21.48
C ALA A 326 14.30 16.38 21.32
N GLN A 327 14.87 15.22 21.62
CA GLN A 327 14.26 13.90 21.41
C GLN A 327 12.95 13.68 22.19
N PHE A 328 12.73 14.39 23.30
CA PHE A 328 11.45 14.33 24.03
C PHE A 328 10.23 14.79 23.21
N LEU A 329 10.42 15.53 22.11
CA LEU A 329 9.33 15.89 21.19
C LEU A 329 8.90 14.73 20.29
N SER A 330 9.76 13.71 20.11
CA SER A 330 9.42 12.52 19.33
C SER A 330 8.40 11.65 20.07
N ILE A 331 8.64 11.36 21.35
CA ILE A 331 7.68 10.67 22.22
C ILE A 331 7.33 11.60 23.39
N PHE A 332 6.24 12.37 23.24
CA PHE A 332 5.85 13.36 24.24
C PHE A 332 5.02 12.73 25.37
N ALA A 333 5.69 11.99 26.26
CA ALA A 333 5.08 11.25 27.36
C ALA A 333 5.27 11.96 28.72
N VAL A 334 4.59 13.08 28.96
CA VAL A 334 4.73 13.87 30.21
C VAL A 334 4.46 13.04 31.47
N ALA A 335 3.50 12.10 31.40
CA ALA A 335 3.15 11.25 32.53
C ALA A 335 4.30 10.33 32.97
N THR A 336 5.09 9.80 32.04
CA THR A 336 6.25 8.95 32.38
C THR A 336 7.40 9.77 32.95
N TRP A 337 7.53 11.06 32.58
CA TRP A 337 8.53 11.94 33.19
C TRP A 337 8.19 12.35 34.62
N MET A 338 6.90 12.44 34.97
CA MET A 338 6.47 12.74 36.34
C MET A 338 6.67 11.55 37.29
N ALA A 339 6.55 10.32 36.79
CA ALA A 339 6.71 9.10 37.57
C ALA A 339 7.56 8.05 36.82
N PRO A 340 8.87 8.28 36.63
CA PRO A 340 9.72 7.48 35.77
C PRO A 340 9.95 6.05 36.26
N GLN A 341 9.80 5.80 37.57
CA GLN A 341 10.04 4.50 38.21
C GLN A 341 8.75 3.76 38.60
N ASN A 342 7.59 4.21 38.13
CA ASN A 342 6.33 3.52 38.40
C ASN A 342 5.99 2.60 37.21
N PRO A 343 5.89 1.27 37.40
CA PRO A 343 5.65 0.33 36.31
C PRO A 343 4.30 0.57 35.62
N ILE A 344 3.23 0.84 36.37
CA ILE A 344 1.87 1.05 35.83
C ILE A 344 1.81 2.30 34.95
N VAL A 345 2.44 3.40 35.39
CA VAL A 345 2.44 4.66 34.63
C VAL A 345 3.23 4.50 33.33
N ASN A 346 4.38 3.83 33.39
CA ASN A 346 5.18 3.55 32.19
C ASN A 346 4.48 2.57 31.23
N GLN A 347 3.74 1.58 31.74
CA GLN A 347 2.96 0.67 30.89
C GLN A 347 1.80 1.37 30.17
N LEU A 348 1.06 2.25 30.85
CA LEU A 348 -0.10 2.93 30.26
C LEU A 348 0.24 4.14 29.39
N PHE A 349 1.24 4.93 29.79
CA PHE A 349 1.59 6.19 29.12
C PHE A 349 2.94 6.15 28.39
N GLY A 350 3.69 5.05 28.50
CA GLY A 350 4.91 4.83 27.72
C GLY A 350 4.63 4.74 26.23
N GLY A 351 5.59 5.18 25.42
CA GLY A 351 5.50 5.22 23.97
C GLY A 351 6.30 4.13 23.26
N GLN A 352 7.20 3.43 23.95
CA GLN A 352 8.07 2.42 23.36
C GLN A 352 7.67 0.98 23.73
N THR A 353 7.46 0.70 25.02
CA THR A 353 6.93 -0.58 25.53
C THR A 353 5.51 -0.46 26.08
N GLY A 354 5.04 0.78 26.29
CA GLY A 354 3.69 1.09 26.77
C GLY A 354 2.63 1.27 25.67
N VAL A 355 1.38 1.45 26.12
CA VAL A 355 0.18 1.58 25.27
C VAL A 355 -0.08 3.04 24.83
N SER A 356 0.64 4.01 25.38
CA SER A 356 0.56 5.44 25.03
C SER A 356 -0.87 6.01 24.98
N LEU A 357 -1.58 6.02 26.11
CA LEU A 357 -2.94 6.57 26.23
C LEU A 357 -3.08 8.04 25.77
N LEU A 358 -2.01 8.82 25.87
CA LEU A 358 -1.95 10.20 25.37
C LEU A 358 -0.99 10.26 24.16
N PRO A 359 -1.50 10.02 22.94
CA PRO A 359 -0.68 9.83 21.76
C PRO A 359 -0.25 11.18 21.15
N ILE A 360 0.59 11.92 21.87
CA ILE A 360 1.12 13.20 21.41
C ILE A 360 2.55 12.97 20.90
N THR A 361 2.76 13.31 19.64
CA THR A 361 4.08 13.38 19.03
C THR A 361 4.15 14.61 18.14
N PHE A 362 5.31 15.24 18.12
CA PHE A 362 5.61 16.36 17.24
C PHE A 362 6.59 15.96 16.14
N ASP A 363 6.80 14.67 15.94
CA ASP A 363 7.75 14.10 15.00
C ASP A 363 7.04 13.37 13.86
N TRP A 364 7.34 13.78 12.62
CA TRP A 364 6.76 13.17 11.43
C TRP A 364 7.17 11.70 11.27
N THR A 365 8.33 11.29 11.79
CA THR A 365 8.74 9.87 11.76
C THR A 365 7.79 8.98 12.54
N GLN A 366 7.33 9.43 13.70
CA GLN A 366 6.41 8.64 14.52
C GLN A 366 5.03 8.56 13.88
N ILE A 367 4.63 9.58 13.11
CA ILE A 367 3.35 9.65 12.43
C ILE A 367 3.34 8.80 11.14
N ALA A 368 4.35 8.95 10.29
CA ALA A 368 4.36 8.37 8.95
C ALA A 368 5.28 7.15 8.79
N GLY A 369 6.22 6.91 9.71
CA GLY A 369 7.29 5.92 9.55
C GLY A 369 6.83 4.46 9.45
N TYR A 370 5.72 4.10 10.08
CA TYR A 370 5.19 2.73 10.07
C TYR A 370 3.97 2.54 9.16
N VAL A 371 2.99 3.44 9.23
CA VAL A 371 1.70 3.31 8.53
C VAL A 371 1.70 4.05 7.18
N GLY A 372 2.75 4.80 6.88
CA GLY A 372 2.81 5.73 5.75
C GLY A 372 2.09 7.05 6.07
N SER A 373 2.06 7.96 5.09
CA SER A 373 1.49 9.29 5.31
C SER A 373 -0.05 9.25 5.52
N PRO A 374 -0.56 9.89 6.60
CA PRO A 374 -2.00 9.95 6.88
C PRO A 374 -2.80 10.83 5.90
N LEU A 375 -2.11 11.59 5.03
CA LEU A 375 -2.76 12.47 4.04
C LEU A 375 -3.23 11.69 2.80
N ILE A 376 -2.85 10.43 2.67
CA ILE A 376 -3.11 9.58 1.51
C ILE A 376 -4.41 8.78 1.67
N PRO A 377 -4.60 7.96 2.72
CA PRO A 377 -5.76 7.08 2.83
C PRO A 377 -7.04 7.86 3.10
N PRO A 378 -8.20 7.39 2.62
CA PRO A 378 -9.47 8.05 2.86
C PRO A 378 -9.86 8.00 4.35
N TRP A 379 -10.66 8.98 4.80
CA TRP A 379 -11.02 9.11 6.23
C TRP A 379 -11.65 7.85 6.83
N HIS A 380 -12.53 7.15 6.10
CA HIS A 380 -13.18 5.96 6.62
C HIS A 380 -12.15 4.83 6.89
N ALA A 381 -11.10 4.70 6.07
CA ALA A 381 -10.04 3.73 6.30
C ALA A 381 -9.27 4.06 7.59
N ILE A 382 -8.91 5.34 7.77
CA ILE A 382 -8.23 5.83 8.98
C ILE A 382 -9.09 5.57 10.22
N ALA A 383 -10.37 5.92 10.18
CA ALA A 383 -11.28 5.75 11.29
C ALA A 383 -11.44 4.27 11.70
N ASN A 384 -11.57 3.35 10.75
CA ASN A 384 -11.67 1.91 11.03
C ASN A 384 -10.39 1.37 11.71
N THR A 385 -9.21 1.76 11.23
CA THR A 385 -7.94 1.36 11.84
C THR A 385 -7.81 1.90 13.27
N VAL A 386 -8.15 3.18 13.50
CA VAL A 386 -8.11 3.79 14.83
C VAL A 386 -9.10 3.12 15.80
N ILE A 387 -10.29 2.76 15.32
CA ILE A 387 -11.28 2.00 16.12
C ILE A 387 -10.67 0.65 16.53
N GLY A 388 -10.02 -0.06 15.61
CA GLY A 388 -9.30 -1.30 15.90
C GLY A 388 -8.23 -1.13 16.99
N VAL A 389 -7.40 -0.08 16.87
CA VAL A 389 -6.35 0.23 17.84
C VAL A 389 -6.91 0.53 19.22
N VAL A 390 -7.94 1.37 19.32
CA VAL A 390 -8.55 1.70 20.62
C VAL A 390 -9.23 0.50 21.26
N LEU A 391 -10.02 -0.26 20.49
CA LEU A 391 -10.78 -1.39 21.05
C LEU A 391 -9.87 -2.54 21.48
N PHE A 392 -8.91 -2.93 20.64
CA PHE A 392 -8.12 -4.13 20.90
C PHE A 392 -6.79 -3.82 21.59
N PHE A 393 -6.07 -2.80 21.13
CA PHE A 393 -4.74 -2.49 21.66
C PHE A 393 -4.74 -1.53 22.85
N VAL A 394 -5.77 -0.70 23.04
CA VAL A 394 -5.88 0.15 24.24
C VAL A 394 -6.73 -0.53 25.30
N ILE A 395 -8.00 -0.83 24.97
CA ILE A 395 -8.96 -1.39 25.92
C ILE A 395 -8.69 -2.89 26.14
N GLY A 396 -8.62 -3.67 25.06
CA GLY A 396 -8.40 -5.12 25.12
C GLY A 396 -7.07 -5.48 25.78
N SER A 397 -5.99 -4.78 25.42
CA SER A 397 -4.66 -5.03 25.99
C SER A 397 -4.64 -4.75 27.50
N SER A 398 -5.17 -3.59 27.92
CA SER A 398 -5.22 -3.18 29.31
C SER A 398 -6.08 -4.13 30.14
N PHE A 399 -7.24 -4.55 29.61
CA PHE A 399 -8.15 -5.42 30.34
C PHE A 399 -7.56 -6.79 30.64
N LEU A 400 -6.89 -7.44 29.67
CA LEU A 400 -6.30 -8.76 29.92
C LEU A 400 -5.00 -8.66 30.73
N HIS A 401 -4.18 -7.62 30.54
CA HIS A 401 -2.94 -7.42 31.28
C HIS A 401 -3.20 -7.23 32.78
N TYR A 402 -4.11 -6.31 33.14
CA TYR A 402 -4.50 -6.11 34.55
C TYR A 402 -5.47 -7.18 35.06
N GLY A 403 -6.04 -7.99 34.17
CA GLY A 403 -6.84 -9.17 34.52
C GLY A 403 -6.01 -10.39 34.91
N GLY A 404 -4.67 -10.31 34.84
CA GLY A 404 -3.76 -11.41 35.17
C GLY A 404 -3.84 -12.59 34.19
N ALA A 405 -4.40 -12.38 32.99
CA ALA A 405 -4.49 -13.42 31.98
C ALA A 405 -3.08 -13.79 31.48
N TRP A 406 -2.79 -15.09 31.37
CA TRP A 406 -1.51 -15.62 30.90
C TRP A 406 -0.29 -15.08 31.67
N TYR A 407 -0.35 -14.99 33.00
CA TYR A 407 0.80 -14.60 33.85
C TYR A 407 1.45 -13.24 33.51
N ALA A 408 0.71 -12.34 32.88
CA ALA A 408 1.20 -11.08 32.31
C ALA A 408 1.90 -10.11 33.30
N GLU A 409 1.75 -10.29 34.61
CA GLU A 409 2.40 -9.45 35.63
C GLU A 409 3.94 -9.58 35.63
N TYR A 410 4.45 -10.73 35.18
CA TYR A 410 5.88 -11.07 35.20
C TYR A 410 6.65 -10.60 33.96
N LEU A 411 5.95 -10.12 32.93
CA LEU A 411 6.51 -9.74 31.64
C LEU A 411 6.15 -8.28 31.25
N PRO A 412 6.97 -7.63 30.39
CA PRO A 412 6.69 -6.27 29.90
C PRO A 412 5.44 -6.23 28.99
N MET A 413 4.76 -5.08 28.95
CA MET A 413 3.46 -4.93 28.25
C MET A 413 3.55 -4.89 26.72
N SER A 414 4.71 -4.57 26.15
CA SER A 414 5.02 -4.72 24.73
C SER A 414 6.52 -4.97 24.55
N ASP A 415 6.87 -6.18 24.08
CA ASP A 415 8.25 -6.55 23.75
C ASP A 415 8.27 -7.70 22.73
N SER A 416 9.20 -7.65 21.76
CA SER A 416 9.24 -8.54 20.60
C SER A 416 10.00 -9.87 20.81
N GLY A 417 10.59 -10.09 21.98
CA GLY A 417 11.39 -11.27 22.32
C GLY A 417 10.62 -12.57 22.66
N THR A 418 11.38 -13.57 23.12
CA THR A 418 10.84 -14.81 23.71
C THR A 418 11.54 -15.05 25.06
N TYR A 419 10.77 -15.47 26.07
CA TYR A 419 11.22 -15.74 27.43
C TYR A 419 10.98 -17.20 27.85
N ASP A 420 11.67 -17.62 28.90
CA ASP A 420 11.46 -18.89 29.60
C ASP A 420 10.68 -18.69 30.90
N ASN A 421 10.40 -19.80 31.60
CA ASN A 421 9.65 -19.82 32.86
C ASN A 421 10.35 -19.13 34.04
N THR A 422 11.58 -18.63 33.83
CA THR A 422 12.35 -17.85 34.82
C THR A 422 12.35 -16.35 34.52
N GLY A 423 11.74 -15.94 33.39
CA GLY A 423 11.73 -14.55 32.92
C GLY A 423 13.02 -14.17 32.17
N ALA A 424 13.90 -15.14 31.92
CA ALA A 424 15.10 -14.96 31.11
C ALA A 424 14.80 -15.23 29.64
N ARG A 425 15.64 -14.73 28.72
CA ARG A 425 15.43 -14.96 27.28
C ARG A 425 15.54 -16.43 26.92
N TYR A 426 14.62 -16.88 26.07
CA TYR A 426 14.50 -18.29 25.72
C TYR A 426 15.71 -18.78 24.93
N ASN A 427 16.40 -19.79 25.47
CA ASN A 427 17.55 -20.38 24.81
C ASN A 427 17.12 -21.52 23.86
N THR A 428 17.05 -21.21 22.57
CA THR A 428 16.64 -22.17 21.53
C THR A 428 17.61 -23.32 21.31
N THR A 429 18.91 -23.12 21.58
CA THR A 429 19.92 -24.16 21.36
C THR A 429 19.75 -25.37 22.27
N ARG A 430 19.03 -25.23 23.38
CA ARG A 430 18.75 -26.32 24.32
C ARG A 430 17.69 -27.30 23.83
N ILE A 431 16.78 -26.86 22.96
CA ILE A 431 15.63 -27.66 22.51
C ILE A 431 15.77 -28.17 21.07
N LEU A 432 16.91 -27.89 20.44
CA LEU A 432 17.19 -28.26 19.06
C LEU A 432 18.07 -29.52 19.03
N THR A 433 17.63 -30.51 18.25
CA THR A 433 18.47 -31.67 17.90
C THR A 433 19.60 -31.25 16.96
N LYS A 434 20.57 -32.15 16.74
CA LYS A 434 21.66 -31.95 15.75
C LYS A 434 21.15 -31.75 14.31
N ASP A 435 19.92 -32.20 14.02
CA ASP A 435 19.26 -32.06 12.73
C ASP A 435 18.35 -30.81 12.66
N PHE A 436 18.43 -29.91 13.64
CA PHE A 436 17.61 -28.70 13.77
C PHE A 436 16.10 -28.96 13.83
N THR A 437 15.73 -30.12 14.36
CA THR A 437 14.35 -30.45 14.73
C THR A 437 14.13 -30.28 16.22
N LEU A 438 12.86 -30.24 16.65
CA LEU A 438 12.51 -30.13 18.05
C LEU A 438 12.83 -31.43 18.80
N ASP A 439 13.59 -31.33 19.89
CA ASP A 439 13.72 -32.40 20.89
C ASP A 439 12.61 -32.26 21.94
N GLU A 440 11.67 -33.21 21.95
CA GLU A 440 10.52 -33.14 22.85
C GLU A 440 10.87 -33.39 24.32
N GLU A 441 11.92 -34.16 24.61
CA GLU A 441 12.33 -34.46 25.99
C GLU A 441 13.03 -33.27 26.62
N GLU A 442 13.97 -32.67 25.90
CA GLU A 442 14.65 -31.44 26.34
C GLU A 442 13.68 -30.25 26.46
N TYR A 443 12.69 -30.15 25.56
CA TYR A 443 11.65 -29.12 25.66
C TYR A 443 10.80 -29.24 26.94
N LYS A 444 10.40 -30.46 27.30
CA LYS A 444 9.65 -30.71 28.55
C LYS A 444 10.50 -30.50 29.81
N ASN A 445 11.79 -30.77 29.74
CA ASN A 445 12.71 -30.57 30.87
C ASN A 445 13.10 -29.09 31.08
N TYR A 446 13.18 -28.31 30.00
CA TYR A 446 13.61 -26.92 30.05
C TYR A 446 12.49 -26.00 30.55
N SER A 447 11.55 -25.66 29.66
CA SER A 447 10.46 -24.74 29.95
C SER A 447 9.47 -24.67 28.78
N PRO A 448 8.17 -24.40 29.06
CA PRO A 448 7.30 -23.95 28.00
C PRO A 448 7.79 -22.61 27.49
N LEU A 449 7.64 -22.38 26.18
CA LEU A 449 8.00 -21.12 25.57
C LEU A 449 6.99 -20.04 25.99
N PHE A 450 7.41 -19.17 26.91
CA PHE A 450 6.70 -17.93 27.21
C PHE A 450 7.20 -16.88 26.26
N ILE A 451 6.54 -16.77 25.13
CA ILE A 451 6.85 -15.66 24.23
C ILE A 451 6.66 -14.36 25.06
N SER A 452 7.67 -13.48 25.14
CA SER A 452 7.51 -12.15 25.77
C SER A 452 6.28 -11.46 25.22
N ASN A 453 6.17 -11.66 23.92
CA ASN A 453 5.20 -11.20 22.95
C ASN A 453 3.80 -11.85 23.16
N MET A 454 3.66 -12.97 23.90
CA MET A 454 2.34 -13.62 24.06
C MET A 454 1.74 -13.50 25.48
N GLU A 455 2.55 -13.18 26.50
CA GLU A 455 2.03 -12.66 27.78
C GLU A 455 1.93 -11.12 27.78
N SER A 456 2.69 -10.43 26.91
CA SER A 456 2.39 -9.05 26.53
C SER A 456 1.11 -9.04 25.70
N THR A 457 0.01 -8.57 26.28
CA THR A 457 -1.34 -8.69 25.70
C THR A 457 -1.41 -8.15 24.26
N THR A 458 -0.59 -7.17 23.95
CA THR A 458 -0.49 -6.49 22.65
C THR A 458 -0.21 -7.44 21.47
N PHE A 459 0.77 -8.35 21.57
CA PHE A 459 1.14 -9.21 20.43
C PHE A 459 0.33 -10.52 20.35
N ALA A 460 -0.12 -11.07 21.49
CA ALA A 460 -1.16 -12.11 21.48
C ALA A 460 -2.45 -11.61 20.81
N ILE A 461 -2.91 -10.40 21.17
CA ILE A 461 -4.02 -9.74 20.48
C ILE A 461 -3.68 -9.52 19.01
N SER A 462 -2.46 -9.11 18.66
CA SER A 462 -2.06 -8.94 17.24
C SER A 462 -2.19 -10.24 16.43
N TYR A 463 -1.81 -11.41 16.99
CA TYR A 463 -2.05 -12.70 16.34
C TYR A 463 -3.53 -13.08 16.27
N GLY A 464 -4.30 -12.88 17.35
CA GLY A 464 -5.75 -13.08 17.33
C GLY A 464 -6.43 -12.20 16.29
N LEU A 465 -6.04 -10.93 16.21
CA LEU A 465 -6.51 -9.98 15.20
C LEU A 465 -6.09 -10.37 13.80
N SER A 466 -4.90 -10.94 13.60
CA SER A 466 -4.48 -11.48 12.31
C SER A 466 -5.40 -12.62 11.86
N PHE A 467 -5.81 -13.51 12.77
CA PHE A 467 -6.81 -14.55 12.48
C PHE A 467 -8.20 -13.98 12.15
N ALA A 468 -8.65 -12.97 12.91
CA ALA A 468 -9.91 -12.28 12.63
C ALA A 468 -9.86 -11.48 11.31
N ALA A 469 -8.75 -10.85 10.99
CA ALA A 469 -8.55 -10.06 9.77
C ALA A 469 -8.70 -10.93 8.53
N ILE A 470 -8.15 -12.15 8.57
CA ILE A 470 -8.17 -13.06 7.42
C ILE A 470 -9.56 -13.67 7.22
N SER A 471 -10.22 -14.13 8.30
CA SER A 471 -11.60 -14.62 8.16
C SER A 471 -12.55 -13.50 7.75
N SER A 472 -12.38 -12.31 8.31
CA SER A 472 -13.18 -11.14 7.94
C SER A 472 -12.95 -10.71 6.50
N LEU A 473 -11.71 -10.77 6.00
CA LEU A 473 -11.35 -10.44 4.63
C LEU A 473 -12.09 -11.32 3.62
N VAL A 474 -12.09 -12.64 3.82
CA VAL A 474 -12.75 -13.59 2.91
C VAL A 474 -14.26 -13.33 2.89
N VAL A 475 -14.88 -13.20 4.07
CA VAL A 475 -16.32 -12.98 4.19
C VAL A 475 -16.73 -11.61 3.65
N TYR A 476 -15.95 -10.56 3.96
CA TYR A 476 -16.19 -9.20 3.46
C TYR A 476 -16.13 -9.14 1.94
N THR A 477 -15.07 -9.69 1.34
CA THR A 477 -14.87 -9.71 -0.12
C THR A 477 -15.97 -10.50 -0.80
N TYR A 478 -16.35 -11.66 -0.25
CA TYR A 478 -17.46 -12.46 -0.78
C TYR A 478 -18.80 -11.72 -0.75
N LEU A 479 -19.10 -11.00 0.35
CA LEU A 479 -20.36 -10.26 0.51
C LEU A 479 -20.46 -9.01 -0.36
N HIS A 480 -19.39 -8.20 -0.42
CA HIS A 480 -19.41 -6.89 -1.07
C HIS A 480 -18.97 -6.95 -2.54
N ASN A 481 -17.96 -7.77 -2.87
CA ASN A 481 -17.36 -7.80 -4.20
C ASN A 481 -17.59 -9.14 -4.93
N GLY A 482 -18.18 -10.15 -4.29
CA GLY A 482 -18.30 -11.50 -4.86
C GLY A 482 -19.07 -11.55 -6.19
N LYS A 483 -20.13 -10.75 -6.32
CA LYS A 483 -20.90 -10.66 -7.58
C LYS A 483 -20.11 -9.98 -8.70
N GLN A 484 -19.41 -8.89 -8.38
CA GLN A 484 -18.55 -8.17 -9.33
C GLN A 484 -17.44 -9.08 -9.82
N ILE A 485 -16.73 -9.75 -8.89
CA ILE A 485 -15.68 -10.71 -9.20
C ILE A 485 -16.20 -11.78 -10.16
N TRP A 486 -17.40 -12.32 -9.89
CA TRP A 486 -18.00 -13.36 -10.71
C TRP A 486 -18.45 -12.87 -12.09
N GLN A 487 -19.08 -11.69 -12.16
CA GLN A 487 -19.54 -11.08 -13.41
C GLN A 487 -18.35 -10.68 -14.30
N GLN A 488 -17.33 -10.07 -13.73
CA GLN A 488 -16.13 -9.65 -14.44
C GLN A 488 -15.25 -10.84 -14.84
N TRP A 489 -15.19 -11.90 -14.02
CA TRP A 489 -14.59 -13.18 -14.44
C TRP A 489 -15.28 -13.74 -15.70
N ARG A 490 -16.60 -13.52 -15.85
CA ARG A 490 -17.39 -13.99 -16.98
C ARG A 490 -17.38 -13.05 -18.19
N ASN A 491 -17.31 -11.73 -17.96
CA ASN A 491 -17.53 -10.69 -18.96
C ASN A 491 -16.30 -9.76 -19.17
N SER A 492 -15.07 -10.24 -18.95
CA SER A 492 -13.85 -9.41 -18.90
C SER A 492 -13.56 -8.52 -20.14
N THR A 493 -14.32 -8.67 -21.23
CA THR A 493 -14.18 -7.92 -22.47
C THR A 493 -15.17 -6.74 -22.62
N ASN A 494 -16.27 -6.69 -21.87
CA ASN A 494 -17.43 -5.81 -22.14
C ASN A 494 -17.70 -4.70 -21.10
N GLU A 495 -16.75 -4.37 -20.22
CA GLU A 495 -16.94 -3.32 -19.22
C GLU A 495 -16.82 -1.91 -19.83
N LYS A 496 -17.60 -0.93 -19.32
CA LYS A 496 -17.53 0.47 -19.75
C LYS A 496 -16.12 1.01 -19.44
N PRO A 497 -15.32 1.38 -20.46
CA PRO A 497 -13.93 1.78 -20.25
C PRO A 497 -13.86 3.17 -19.60
N ASP A 498 -13.10 3.30 -18.51
CA ASP A 498 -12.72 4.59 -17.92
C ASP A 498 -11.93 5.44 -18.95
N ILE A 499 -11.89 6.77 -18.78
CA ILE A 499 -11.17 7.69 -19.68
C ILE A 499 -9.70 7.30 -19.82
N HIS A 500 -9.06 6.90 -18.73
CA HIS A 500 -7.68 6.43 -18.75
C HIS A 500 -7.50 5.11 -19.51
N MET A 501 -8.51 4.24 -19.48
CA MET A 501 -8.54 3.03 -20.30
C MET A 501 -8.76 3.35 -21.78
N LYS A 502 -9.65 4.29 -22.12
CA LYS A 502 -9.83 4.80 -23.49
C LYS A 502 -8.50 5.32 -24.06
N LEU A 503 -7.73 6.10 -23.28
CA LEU A 503 -6.41 6.60 -23.67
C LEU A 503 -5.37 5.48 -23.83
N MET A 504 -5.41 4.46 -22.96
CA MET A 504 -4.46 3.35 -22.98
C MET A 504 -4.66 2.35 -24.13
N ARG A 505 -5.85 2.30 -24.76
CA ARG A 505 -6.14 1.41 -25.90
C ARG A 505 -5.20 1.59 -27.10
N LYS A 506 -4.55 2.74 -27.22
CA LYS A 506 -3.54 3.01 -28.24
C LYS A 506 -2.29 2.14 -28.08
N TYR A 507 -1.94 1.75 -26.85
CA TYR A 507 -0.75 0.97 -26.56
C TYR A 507 -1.02 -0.52 -26.66
N LYS A 508 -0.12 -1.24 -27.32
CA LYS A 508 -0.19 -2.70 -27.38
C LYS A 508 0.06 -3.29 -25.99
N GLU A 509 -0.89 -4.07 -25.51
CA GLU A 509 -0.76 -4.81 -24.26
C GLU A 509 0.38 -5.84 -24.31
N ALA A 510 0.84 -6.22 -23.13
CA ALA A 510 1.80 -7.29 -22.96
C ALA A 510 1.07 -8.65 -23.11
N PRO A 511 1.56 -9.56 -23.96
CA PRO A 511 0.93 -10.86 -24.11
C PRO A 511 0.94 -11.65 -22.80
N THR A 512 -0.19 -12.28 -22.46
CA THR A 512 -0.36 -13.10 -21.25
C THR A 512 0.69 -14.22 -21.13
N TRP A 513 1.19 -14.74 -22.26
CA TRP A 513 2.19 -15.79 -22.26
C TRP A 513 3.55 -15.35 -21.69
N TRP A 514 3.90 -14.05 -21.74
CA TRP A 514 5.12 -13.54 -21.10
C TRP A 514 5.08 -13.78 -19.59
N TYR A 515 3.96 -13.43 -18.95
CA TYR A 515 3.73 -13.65 -17.54
C TYR A 515 3.73 -15.15 -17.18
N MET A 516 3.05 -15.98 -17.97
CA MET A 516 2.99 -17.43 -17.75
C MET A 516 4.36 -18.11 -17.88
N SER A 517 5.14 -17.72 -18.90
CA SER A 517 6.48 -18.28 -19.11
C SER A 517 7.41 -17.93 -17.94
N LEU A 518 7.36 -16.68 -17.46
CA LEU A 518 8.19 -16.23 -16.36
C LEU A 518 7.77 -16.90 -15.04
N PHE A 519 6.47 -17.05 -14.78
CA PHE A 519 5.98 -17.82 -13.64
C PHE A 519 6.48 -19.27 -13.67
N ALA A 520 6.37 -19.96 -14.81
CA ALA A 520 6.82 -21.34 -14.95
C ALA A 520 8.33 -21.48 -14.67
N VAL A 521 9.15 -20.56 -15.18
CA VAL A 521 10.60 -20.54 -14.92
C VAL A 521 10.89 -20.35 -13.42
N MET A 522 10.19 -19.44 -12.75
CA MET A 522 10.42 -19.16 -11.33
C MET A 522 9.89 -20.26 -10.41
N LEU A 523 8.80 -20.92 -10.81
CA LEU A 523 8.29 -22.13 -10.15
C LEU A 523 9.36 -23.24 -10.16
N LEU A 524 9.99 -23.48 -11.31
CA LEU A 524 11.05 -24.48 -11.45
C LEU A 524 12.28 -24.14 -10.61
N ILE A 525 12.70 -22.86 -10.59
CA ILE A 525 13.80 -22.40 -9.74
C ILE A 525 13.45 -22.56 -8.25
N GLY A 526 12.21 -22.24 -7.85
CA GLY A 526 11.72 -22.44 -6.50
C GLY A 526 11.75 -23.92 -6.08
N PHE A 527 11.26 -24.82 -6.93
CA PHE A 527 11.35 -26.27 -6.71
C PHE A 527 12.80 -26.75 -6.55
N TYR A 528 13.69 -26.29 -7.41
CA TYR A 528 15.11 -26.62 -7.31
C TYR A 528 15.74 -26.12 -6.01
N THR A 529 15.39 -24.91 -5.57
CA THR A 529 15.88 -24.33 -4.31
C THR A 529 15.41 -25.13 -3.09
N VAL A 530 14.15 -25.55 -3.10
CA VAL A 530 13.53 -26.31 -2.01
C VAL A 530 14.04 -27.76 -1.96
N LEU A 531 14.06 -28.45 -3.11
CA LEU A 531 14.37 -29.89 -3.18
C LEU A 531 15.86 -30.19 -3.37
N GLY A 532 16.61 -29.27 -3.97
CA GLY A 532 18.04 -29.45 -4.22
C GLY A 532 18.91 -29.22 -2.99
N TYR A 533 18.41 -28.46 -2.01
CA TYR A 533 19.11 -28.17 -0.76
C TYR A 533 18.40 -28.81 0.43
N PRO A 534 19.10 -29.12 1.54
CA PRO A 534 18.53 -29.79 2.71
C PRO A 534 17.65 -28.84 3.56
N THR A 535 16.67 -28.19 2.92
CA THR A 535 15.69 -27.29 3.56
C THR A 535 14.63 -28.04 4.37
N ASN A 536 14.57 -29.37 4.21
CA ASN A 536 13.57 -30.26 4.81
C ASN A 536 12.12 -29.86 4.46
N LEU A 537 11.87 -29.06 3.44
CA LEU A 537 10.51 -28.71 3.03
C LEU A 537 9.97 -29.70 1.99
N SER A 538 8.73 -30.13 2.15
CA SER A 538 8.12 -31.10 1.22
C SER A 538 7.65 -30.41 -0.07
N TRP A 539 7.76 -31.10 -1.21
CA TRP A 539 7.42 -30.51 -2.51
C TRP A 539 5.95 -30.06 -2.62
N TRP A 540 5.02 -30.80 -2.00
CA TRP A 540 3.61 -30.44 -1.93
C TRP A 540 3.36 -29.21 -1.06
N ALA A 541 4.13 -29.04 0.03
CA ALA A 541 4.03 -27.85 0.88
C ALA A 541 4.36 -26.59 0.09
N PHE A 542 5.35 -26.63 -0.81
CA PHE A 542 5.66 -25.50 -1.69
C PHE A 542 4.48 -25.13 -2.62
N LEU A 543 3.85 -26.12 -3.26
CA LEU A 543 2.68 -25.88 -4.13
C LEU A 543 1.47 -25.32 -3.35
N LEU A 544 1.25 -25.82 -2.13
CA LEU A 544 0.20 -25.30 -1.26
C LEU A 544 0.44 -23.82 -0.93
N ALA A 545 1.70 -23.38 -0.81
CA ALA A 545 2.03 -22.01 -0.40
C ALA A 545 1.63 -21.04 -1.50
N ILE A 546 1.98 -21.43 -2.73
CA ILE A 546 1.61 -20.71 -3.94
C ILE A 546 0.09 -20.68 -4.09
N ALA A 547 -0.61 -21.79 -3.82
CA ALA A 547 -2.07 -21.85 -3.91
C ALA A 547 -2.76 -20.93 -2.88
N ILE A 548 -2.28 -20.91 -1.63
CA ILE A 548 -2.82 -20.03 -0.58
C ILE A 548 -2.57 -18.57 -0.95
N SER A 549 -1.33 -18.20 -1.29
CA SER A 549 -1.01 -16.83 -1.68
C SER A 549 -1.83 -16.38 -2.88
N PHE A 550 -2.04 -17.26 -3.86
CA PHE A 550 -2.89 -16.99 -5.01
C PHE A 550 -4.34 -16.69 -4.59
N GLY A 551 -4.95 -17.52 -3.74
CA GLY A 551 -6.33 -17.33 -3.30
C GLY A 551 -6.55 -16.05 -2.49
N PHE A 552 -5.56 -15.62 -1.71
CA PHE A 552 -5.65 -14.42 -0.88
C PHE A 552 -5.14 -13.14 -1.55
N ALA A 553 -4.36 -13.22 -2.62
CA ALA A 553 -3.84 -12.04 -3.32
C ALA A 553 -4.96 -11.11 -3.82
N LEU A 554 -6.04 -11.67 -4.37
CA LEU A 554 -7.16 -10.88 -4.91
C LEU A 554 -7.94 -10.14 -3.81
N PRO A 555 -8.41 -10.78 -2.73
CA PRO A 555 -9.05 -10.08 -1.62
C PRO A 555 -8.16 -9.00 -0.98
N ILE A 556 -6.87 -9.31 -0.73
CA ILE A 556 -5.95 -8.36 -0.11
C ILE A 556 -5.71 -7.16 -1.04
N GLY A 557 -5.54 -7.42 -2.35
CA GLY A 557 -5.40 -6.39 -3.36
C GLY A 557 -6.57 -5.41 -3.33
N ILE A 558 -7.81 -5.89 -3.48
CA ILE A 558 -9.01 -5.03 -3.51
C ILE A 558 -9.06 -4.08 -2.31
N ILE A 559 -8.78 -4.60 -1.10
CA ILE A 559 -8.76 -3.76 0.10
C ILE A 559 -7.62 -2.74 0.03
N GLN A 560 -6.41 -3.16 -0.36
CA GLN A 560 -5.27 -2.25 -0.49
C GLN A 560 -5.52 -1.16 -1.54
N ALA A 561 -6.10 -1.48 -2.70
CA ALA A 561 -6.39 -0.55 -3.78
C ALA A 561 -7.42 0.53 -3.38
N VAL A 562 -8.38 0.19 -2.51
CA VAL A 562 -9.47 1.08 -2.08
C VAL A 562 -9.09 1.87 -0.82
N THR A 563 -8.40 1.24 0.12
CA THR A 563 -8.15 1.78 1.47
C THR A 563 -6.71 2.19 1.73
N ASN A 564 -5.78 1.84 0.84
CA ASN A 564 -4.35 2.04 0.99
C ASN A 564 -3.71 1.32 2.20
N THR A 565 -4.34 0.26 2.69
CA THR A 565 -3.87 -0.55 3.82
C THR A 565 -3.65 -1.99 3.39
N GLN A 566 -2.45 -2.54 3.61
CA GLN A 566 -2.11 -3.92 3.29
C GLN A 566 -2.29 -4.83 4.51
N ILE A 567 -3.04 -5.92 4.35
CA ILE A 567 -3.23 -6.93 5.40
C ILE A 567 -2.16 -8.03 5.22
N GLY A 568 -1.42 -8.35 6.29
CA GLY A 568 -0.37 -9.36 6.28
C GLY A 568 -0.91 -10.79 6.22
N LEU A 569 -0.33 -11.63 5.36
CA LEU A 569 -0.70 -13.05 5.21
C LEU A 569 0.23 -14.01 5.97
N ASN A 570 1.39 -13.51 6.41
CA ASN A 570 2.49 -14.32 6.97
C ASN A 570 2.01 -15.26 8.10
N VAL A 571 1.24 -14.72 9.05
CA VAL A 571 0.76 -15.46 10.22
C VAL A 571 -0.15 -16.65 9.86
N LEU A 572 -1.01 -16.53 8.84
CA LEU A 572 -1.88 -17.64 8.43
C LEU A 572 -1.10 -18.73 7.73
N THR A 573 -0.17 -18.37 6.86
CA THR A 573 0.70 -19.36 6.22
C THR A 573 1.51 -20.08 7.27
N GLU A 574 2.12 -19.37 8.22
CA GLU A 574 2.83 -19.92 9.37
C GLU A 574 1.97 -20.90 10.16
N PHE A 575 0.74 -20.50 10.46
CA PHE A 575 -0.23 -21.30 11.19
C PHE A 575 -0.60 -22.60 10.46
N ILE A 576 -0.94 -22.53 9.17
CA ILE A 576 -1.32 -23.72 8.37
C ILE A 576 -0.13 -24.67 8.26
N TYR A 577 1.07 -24.16 7.95
CA TYR A 577 2.27 -24.99 7.83
C TYR A 577 2.69 -25.62 9.15
N GLY A 578 2.58 -24.89 10.25
CA GLY A 578 2.90 -25.42 11.56
C GLY A 578 2.03 -26.63 11.94
N TYR A 579 0.78 -26.70 11.47
CA TYR A 579 -0.07 -27.89 11.65
C TYR A 579 0.24 -29.02 10.66
N LEU A 580 0.56 -28.70 9.40
CA LEU A 580 0.83 -29.71 8.38
C LEU A 580 2.20 -30.38 8.54
N GLN A 581 3.22 -29.62 8.93
CA GLN A 581 4.60 -30.09 9.02
C GLN A 581 5.30 -29.51 10.27
N PRO A 582 4.90 -29.95 11.48
CA PRO A 582 5.52 -29.46 12.71
C PRO A 582 6.99 -29.84 12.81
N GLY A 583 7.79 -28.99 13.46
CA GLY A 583 9.21 -29.25 13.74
C GLY A 583 10.18 -28.85 12.63
N ARG A 584 9.73 -28.07 11.64
CA ARG A 584 10.57 -27.59 10.53
C ARG A 584 10.40 -26.08 10.34
N PRO A 585 11.46 -25.26 10.58
CA PRO A 585 11.31 -23.82 10.68
C PRO A 585 11.28 -23.04 9.35
N LEU A 586 11.44 -23.68 8.17
CA LEU A 586 11.81 -22.98 6.91
C LEU A 586 10.69 -22.74 5.88
N ALA A 587 9.41 -22.69 6.26
CA ALA A 587 8.30 -22.65 5.31
C ALA A 587 7.62 -21.28 5.17
N LEU A 588 8.25 -20.25 4.59
CA LEU A 588 7.60 -18.92 4.45
C LEU A 588 7.96 -18.12 3.19
N MET A 589 6.94 -17.70 2.43
CA MET A 589 7.07 -16.77 1.30
C MET A 589 5.76 -16.00 1.08
N MET A 590 5.85 -14.75 0.55
CA MET A 590 4.87 -14.05 -0.32
C MET A 590 4.18 -12.78 0.21
N ALA A 591 4.90 -11.64 0.20
CA ALA A 591 4.33 -10.30 0.42
C ALA A 591 4.43 -9.31 -0.77
N GLN A 592 5.18 -9.65 -1.83
CA GLN A 592 5.66 -8.66 -2.81
C GLN A 592 4.77 -8.45 -4.06
N SER A 593 3.84 -9.36 -4.34
CA SER A 593 3.01 -9.33 -5.55
C SER A 593 2.16 -8.06 -5.69
N LEU A 594 1.67 -7.50 -4.59
CA LEU A 594 0.77 -6.34 -4.59
C LEU A 594 1.47 -5.04 -5.01
N ARG A 595 2.78 -4.91 -4.76
CA ARG A 595 3.56 -3.73 -5.20
C ARG A 595 3.73 -3.67 -6.70
N PHE A 596 3.91 -4.82 -7.36
CA PHE A 596 3.93 -4.89 -8.82
C PHE A 596 2.62 -4.40 -9.45
N VAL A 597 1.48 -4.71 -8.83
CA VAL A 597 0.15 -4.30 -9.29
C VAL A 597 -0.04 -2.80 -9.09
N SER A 598 0.41 -2.27 -7.95
CA SER A 598 0.47 -0.83 -7.68
C SER A 598 1.22 -0.10 -8.81
N ASP A 599 2.41 -0.56 -9.17
CA ASP A 599 3.22 0.07 -10.21
C ASP A 599 2.57 -0.03 -11.62
N LEU A 600 1.83 -1.10 -11.90
CA LEU A 600 1.05 -1.19 -13.15
C LEU A 600 -0.07 -0.15 -13.19
N LYS A 601 -0.74 0.11 -12.06
CA LYS A 601 -1.73 1.19 -11.96
C LYS A 601 -1.07 2.57 -12.09
N PHE A 602 0.07 2.79 -11.46
CA PHE A 602 0.89 4.00 -11.68
C PHE A 602 1.20 4.19 -13.17
N GLY A 603 1.57 3.10 -13.85
CA GLY A 603 1.77 3.08 -15.30
C GLY A 603 0.56 3.45 -16.13
N HIS A 604 -0.60 2.96 -15.72
CA HIS A 604 -1.89 3.30 -16.32
C HIS A 604 -2.18 4.81 -16.17
N TYR A 605 -1.93 5.38 -15.00
CA TYR A 605 -2.09 6.82 -14.76
C TYR A 605 -1.11 7.70 -15.54
N MET A 606 0.12 7.22 -15.75
CA MET A 606 1.16 7.92 -16.53
C MET A 606 1.14 7.58 -18.03
N LYS A 607 0.23 6.71 -18.48
CA LYS A 607 0.07 6.27 -19.87
C LYS A 607 1.36 5.69 -20.46
N ILE A 608 2.00 4.81 -19.70
CA ILE A 608 3.23 4.13 -20.10
C ILE A 608 2.89 2.85 -20.88
N PRO A 609 3.56 2.56 -22.01
CA PRO A 609 3.34 1.33 -22.77
C PRO A 609 3.52 0.06 -21.90
N PRO A 610 2.52 -0.84 -21.81
CA PRO A 610 2.54 -1.99 -20.90
C PRO A 610 3.73 -2.94 -21.09
N ARG A 611 4.19 -3.14 -22.33
CA ARG A 611 5.36 -3.99 -22.64
C ARG A 611 6.66 -3.46 -22.02
N THR A 612 6.82 -2.14 -22.02
CA THR A 612 8.01 -1.51 -21.44
C THR A 612 7.96 -1.56 -19.92
N MET A 613 6.76 -1.39 -19.35
CA MET A 613 6.55 -1.58 -17.91
C MET A 613 6.93 -2.97 -17.45
N PHE A 614 6.41 -4.00 -18.11
CA PHE A 614 6.76 -5.39 -17.81
C PHE A 614 8.27 -5.62 -17.81
N LEU A 615 8.96 -5.20 -18.88
CA LEU A 615 10.41 -5.39 -18.98
C LEU A 615 11.17 -4.64 -17.88
N SER A 616 10.78 -3.38 -17.61
CA SER A 616 11.42 -2.55 -16.58
C SER A 616 11.30 -3.16 -15.18
N GLN A 617 10.12 -3.66 -14.82
CA GLN A 617 9.87 -4.30 -13.53
C GLN A 617 10.66 -5.60 -13.39
N VAL A 618 10.60 -6.49 -14.39
CA VAL A 618 11.31 -7.78 -14.38
C VAL A 618 12.81 -7.59 -14.23
N VAL A 619 13.41 -6.70 -15.02
CA VAL A 619 14.86 -6.49 -15.01
C VAL A 619 15.30 -5.83 -13.72
N ALA A 620 14.60 -4.78 -13.27
CA ALA A 620 14.94 -4.07 -12.03
C ALA A 620 14.84 -4.98 -10.81
N THR A 621 13.77 -5.77 -10.69
CA THR A 621 13.58 -6.73 -9.58
C THR A 621 14.68 -7.77 -9.56
N THR A 622 14.92 -8.42 -10.70
CA THR A 622 15.93 -9.49 -10.80
C THR A 622 17.29 -8.93 -10.40
N PHE A 623 17.66 -7.77 -10.93
CA PHE A 623 18.93 -7.13 -10.63
C PHE A 623 19.03 -6.66 -9.16
N SER A 624 17.95 -6.14 -8.58
CA SER A 624 17.88 -5.79 -7.17
C SER A 624 18.17 -7.02 -6.29
N CYS A 625 17.58 -8.19 -6.58
CA CYS A 625 17.86 -9.43 -5.84
C CYS A 625 19.36 -9.77 -5.79
N PHE A 626 20.09 -9.61 -6.90
CA PHE A 626 21.55 -9.82 -6.92
C PHE A 626 22.27 -8.87 -5.97
N ILE A 627 21.91 -7.59 -5.99
CA ILE A 627 22.56 -6.54 -5.20
C ILE A 627 22.28 -6.72 -3.71
N GLN A 628 21.02 -6.98 -3.35
CA GLN A 628 20.63 -7.18 -1.95
C GLN A 628 21.39 -8.36 -1.33
N ILE A 629 21.53 -9.48 -2.04
CA ILE A 629 22.32 -10.63 -1.55
C ILE A 629 23.80 -10.31 -1.43
N VAL A 630 24.39 -9.60 -2.39
CA VAL A 630 25.80 -9.18 -2.31
C VAL A 630 26.03 -8.28 -1.11
N VAL A 631 25.17 -7.29 -0.89
CA VAL A 631 25.28 -6.34 0.23
C VAL A 631 25.06 -7.03 1.57
N LEU A 632 24.08 -7.94 1.66
CA LEU A 632 23.84 -8.72 2.88
C LEU A 632 25.07 -9.54 3.26
N ASN A 633 25.65 -10.30 2.33
CA ASN A 633 26.86 -11.10 2.58
C ASN A 633 28.07 -10.24 2.91
N LEU A 634 28.22 -9.08 2.26
CA LEU A 634 29.30 -8.14 2.57
C LEU A 634 29.17 -7.58 3.98
N SER A 635 27.94 -7.24 4.38
CA SER A 635 27.63 -6.71 5.72
C SER A 635 27.92 -7.75 6.80
N LEU A 636 27.48 -8.99 6.59
CA LEU A 636 27.71 -10.11 7.51
C LEU A 636 29.18 -10.48 7.68
N LYS A 637 30.04 -10.22 6.68
CA LYS A 637 31.48 -10.54 6.74
C LYS A 637 32.33 -9.40 7.31
N ASN A 638 31.96 -8.15 7.04
CA ASN A 638 32.79 -6.99 7.37
C ASN A 638 32.44 -6.33 8.70
N ILE A 639 31.19 -6.46 9.15
CA ILE A 639 30.77 -5.89 10.43
C ILE A 639 30.96 -6.99 11.49
N PRO A 640 31.81 -6.79 12.52
CA PRO A 640 31.94 -7.74 13.63
C PRO A 640 30.64 -7.78 14.43
N ASP A 641 30.27 -8.88 15.11
CA ASP A 641 29.12 -8.94 16.06
C ASP A 641 27.76 -8.42 15.51
N VAL A 642 27.49 -8.66 14.22
CA VAL A 642 26.22 -8.31 13.58
C VAL A 642 25.05 -9.05 14.22
N CYS A 643 23.95 -8.33 14.41
CA CYS A 643 22.73 -8.78 15.08
C CYS A 643 22.87 -9.03 16.59
N GLU A 644 23.96 -8.59 17.24
CA GLU A 644 24.05 -8.57 18.70
C GLU A 644 23.43 -7.29 19.28
N HIS A 645 22.90 -7.34 20.51
CA HIS A 645 22.22 -6.18 21.12
C HIS A 645 23.16 -5.04 21.49
N HIS A 646 24.41 -5.36 21.81
CA HIS A 646 25.40 -4.41 22.30
C HIS A 646 26.32 -3.89 21.17
N GLN A 647 25.93 -4.11 19.92
CA GLN A 647 26.68 -3.64 18.78
C GLN A 647 26.77 -2.10 18.78
N VAL A 648 27.99 -1.58 18.64
CA VAL A 648 28.32 -0.14 18.73
C VAL A 648 27.56 0.67 17.67
N ASP A 649 27.43 0.15 16.46
CA ASP A 649 26.73 0.83 15.35
C ASP A 649 25.22 0.55 15.29
N HIS A 650 24.68 -0.18 16.26
CA HIS A 650 23.28 -0.60 16.36
C HIS A 650 22.77 -1.50 15.21
N PHE A 651 23.64 -2.31 14.60
CA PHE A 651 23.22 -3.39 13.68
C PHE A 651 22.63 -4.58 14.46
N THR A 652 21.46 -4.39 15.08
CA THR A 652 20.79 -5.37 15.96
C THR A 652 19.81 -6.30 15.23
N CYS A 653 19.58 -6.09 13.93
CA CYS A 653 18.75 -6.93 13.05
C CYS A 653 17.31 -7.17 13.55
N PRO A 654 16.47 -6.12 13.67
CA PRO A 654 15.12 -6.26 14.21
C PRO A 654 14.22 -7.20 13.39
N GLY A 655 14.27 -7.12 12.05
CA GLY A 655 13.46 -7.97 11.14
C GLY A 655 13.79 -9.45 11.28
N GLY A 656 15.09 -9.80 11.17
CA GLY A 656 15.56 -11.18 11.35
C GLY A 656 15.22 -11.78 12.71
N ARG A 657 15.16 -10.98 13.78
CA ARG A 657 14.76 -11.45 15.12
C ARG A 657 13.28 -11.76 15.24
N VAL A 658 12.41 -10.90 14.70
CA VAL A 658 10.97 -11.15 14.66
C VAL A 658 10.68 -12.39 13.82
N PHE A 659 11.36 -12.52 12.67
CA PHE A 659 11.25 -13.70 11.83
C PHE A 659 11.73 -14.97 12.54
N PHE A 660 12.85 -14.90 13.26
CA PHE A 660 13.36 -16.01 14.06
C PHE A 660 12.42 -16.39 15.21
N ALA A 661 11.86 -15.40 15.91
CA ALA A 661 10.84 -15.65 16.93
C ALA A 661 9.62 -16.35 16.32
N ALA A 662 9.12 -15.87 15.19
CA ALA A 662 8.00 -16.47 14.46
C ALA A 662 8.32 -17.91 14.00
N SER A 663 9.54 -18.17 13.50
CA SER A 663 9.93 -19.51 13.05
C SER A 663 10.00 -20.52 14.19
N ILE A 664 10.31 -20.10 15.42
CA ILE A 664 10.26 -20.96 16.61
C ILE A 664 8.81 -21.28 16.98
N ILE A 665 7.96 -20.26 17.05
CA ILE A 665 6.56 -20.38 17.48
C ILE A 665 5.78 -21.29 16.52
N TRP A 666 5.81 -20.96 15.24
CA TRP A 666 4.97 -21.62 14.24
C TRP A 666 5.65 -22.81 13.57
N GLY A 667 6.96 -22.73 13.35
CA GLY A 667 7.70 -23.77 12.65
C GLY A 667 8.23 -24.87 13.57
N LEU A 668 8.97 -24.50 14.62
CA LEU A 668 9.65 -25.46 15.49
C LEU A 668 8.70 -26.13 16.49
N LEU A 669 8.03 -25.35 17.35
CA LEU A 669 7.09 -25.88 18.35
C LEU A 669 5.77 -26.31 17.72
N GLY A 670 5.34 -25.54 16.73
CA GLY A 670 4.08 -25.75 16.02
C GLY A 670 2.88 -25.24 16.83
N PRO A 671 1.82 -24.79 16.12
CA PRO A 671 0.60 -24.27 16.73
C PRO A 671 -0.12 -25.30 17.61
N ALA A 672 0.10 -26.59 17.35
CA ALA A 672 -0.52 -27.68 18.10
C ALA A 672 -0.19 -27.64 19.61
N ARG A 673 1.01 -27.18 19.99
CA ARG A 673 1.48 -27.15 21.39
C ARG A 673 1.19 -25.83 22.10
N MET A 674 0.81 -24.77 21.38
CA MET A 674 0.57 -23.44 21.96
C MET A 674 -0.89 -23.00 21.88
N PHE A 675 -1.56 -23.28 20.76
CA PHE A 675 -2.90 -22.76 20.46
C PHE A 675 -4.00 -23.83 20.56
N SER A 676 -3.69 -25.13 20.52
CA SER A 676 -4.72 -26.17 20.58
C SER A 676 -5.59 -26.12 21.86
N PRO A 677 -6.84 -26.63 21.82
CA PRO A 677 -7.68 -26.71 23.00
C PRO A 677 -6.97 -27.39 24.19
N GLY A 678 -6.96 -26.72 25.35
CA GLY A 678 -6.26 -27.18 26.54
C GLY A 678 -4.86 -26.58 26.74
N GLN A 679 -4.32 -25.87 25.75
CA GLN A 679 -3.08 -25.10 25.86
C GLN A 679 -3.35 -23.65 26.27
N VAL A 680 -2.31 -22.97 26.76
CA VAL A 680 -2.35 -21.62 27.35
C VAL A 680 -3.13 -20.62 26.49
N TYR A 681 -3.02 -20.73 25.16
CA TYR A 681 -3.52 -19.70 24.23
C TYR A 681 -4.68 -20.13 23.33
N SER A 682 -5.39 -21.18 23.74
CA SER A 682 -6.56 -21.69 23.02
C SER A 682 -7.68 -20.65 22.78
N GLY A 683 -7.78 -19.62 23.63
CA GLY A 683 -8.75 -18.54 23.47
C GLY A 683 -8.62 -17.73 22.17
N LEU A 684 -7.44 -17.72 21.53
CA LEU A 684 -7.22 -16.96 20.29
C LEU A 684 -8.01 -17.50 19.10
N PHE A 685 -8.44 -18.77 19.13
CA PHE A 685 -9.28 -19.33 18.06
C PHE A 685 -10.66 -18.70 17.95
N VAL A 686 -11.16 -18.09 19.03
CA VAL A 686 -12.44 -17.36 19.02
C VAL A 686 -12.39 -16.21 18.00
N PHE A 687 -11.22 -15.63 17.75
CA PHE A 687 -11.05 -14.54 16.79
C PHE A 687 -11.35 -14.96 15.34
N PHE A 688 -11.16 -16.22 14.93
CA PHE A 688 -11.59 -16.67 13.60
C PHE A 688 -13.11 -16.55 13.43
N ILE A 689 -13.86 -16.97 14.45
CA ILE A 689 -15.32 -16.91 14.46
C ILE A 689 -15.78 -15.45 14.52
N LEU A 690 -15.18 -14.66 15.41
CA LEU A 690 -15.49 -13.25 15.55
C LEU A 690 -15.22 -12.48 14.26
N GLY A 691 -14.10 -12.76 13.58
CA GLY A 691 -13.77 -12.19 12.28
C GLY A 691 -14.72 -12.62 11.17
N ALA A 692 -15.27 -13.84 11.18
CA ALA A 692 -16.24 -14.27 10.18
C ALA A 692 -17.64 -13.66 10.40
N ILE A 693 -18.07 -13.50 11.67
CA ILE A 693 -19.40 -13.00 12.01
C ILE A 693 -19.48 -11.47 11.85
N THR A 694 -18.44 -10.73 12.23
CA THR A 694 -18.49 -9.25 12.26
C THR A 694 -18.82 -8.62 10.89
N PRO A 695 -18.22 -9.02 9.75
CA PRO A 695 -18.60 -8.52 8.43
C PRO A 695 -20.05 -8.82 8.06
N ILE A 696 -20.58 -9.99 8.45
CA ILE A 696 -21.99 -10.36 8.19
C ILE A 696 -22.92 -9.41 8.94
N VAL A 697 -22.62 -9.15 10.21
CA VAL A 697 -23.38 -8.22 11.05
C VAL A 697 -23.34 -6.81 10.44
N ILE A 698 -22.16 -6.31 10.09
CA ILE A 698 -22.00 -4.97 9.48
C ILE A 698 -22.77 -4.89 8.15
N TYR A 699 -22.70 -5.92 7.30
CA TYR A 699 -23.39 -5.96 6.02
C TYR A 699 -24.92 -5.94 6.18
N VAL A 700 -25.47 -6.75 7.08
CA VAL A 700 -26.92 -6.75 7.38
C VAL A 700 -27.35 -5.40 7.95
N LEU A 701 -26.53 -4.80 8.81
CA LEU A 701 -26.80 -3.51 9.43
C LEU A 701 -26.78 -2.36 8.42
N ALA A 702 -25.80 -2.36 7.51
CA ALA A 702 -25.68 -1.40 6.41
C ALA A 702 -26.88 -1.51 5.46
N LYS A 703 -27.35 -2.74 5.16
CA LYS A 703 -28.55 -2.96 4.35
C LYS A 703 -29.83 -2.51 5.04
N ARG A 704 -29.93 -2.67 6.36
CA ARG A 704 -31.10 -2.25 7.14
C ARG A 704 -31.18 -0.72 7.30
N TRP A 705 -30.04 -0.06 7.45
CA TRP A 705 -29.94 1.39 7.64
C TRP A 705 -28.97 2.04 6.64
N PRO A 706 -29.38 2.22 5.38
CA PRO A 706 -28.50 2.69 4.30
C PRO A 706 -28.00 4.14 4.48
N ARG A 707 -28.67 4.95 5.30
CA ARG A 707 -28.26 6.33 5.62
C ARG A 707 -27.39 6.47 6.87
N SER A 708 -27.13 5.36 7.58
CA SER A 708 -26.35 5.38 8.81
C SER A 708 -24.84 5.39 8.53
N PRO A 709 -23.99 5.88 9.46
CA PRO A 709 -22.54 5.84 9.31
C PRO A 709 -21.96 4.41 9.27
N VAL A 710 -22.77 3.39 9.55
CA VAL A 710 -22.40 1.96 9.51
C VAL A 710 -21.90 1.53 8.13
N ARG A 711 -22.34 2.19 7.05
CA ARG A 711 -21.87 1.90 5.68
C ARG A 711 -20.36 2.11 5.48
N TYR A 712 -19.74 2.91 6.34
CA TYR A 712 -18.31 3.19 6.29
C TYR A 712 -17.46 2.23 7.13
N LEU A 713 -18.09 1.30 7.87
CA LEU A 713 -17.38 0.35 8.70
C LEU A 713 -16.86 -0.82 7.86
N MET A 714 -15.56 -1.09 7.97
CA MET A 714 -14.90 -2.18 7.27
C MET A 714 -14.23 -3.11 8.30
N ALA A 715 -14.86 -4.25 8.57
CA ALA A 715 -14.34 -5.24 9.52
C ALA A 715 -12.88 -5.67 9.25
N PRO A 716 -12.45 -5.94 7.99
CA PRO A 716 -11.07 -6.32 7.72
C PRO A 716 -10.05 -5.25 8.14
N LEU A 717 -10.40 -3.97 8.06
CA LEU A 717 -9.54 -2.88 8.54
C LEU A 717 -9.54 -2.74 10.05
N ILE A 718 -10.68 -2.96 10.70
CA ILE A 718 -10.77 -2.92 12.18
C ILE A 718 -9.86 -3.99 12.80
N PHE A 719 -9.79 -5.18 12.20
CA PHE A 719 -8.93 -6.26 12.70
C PHE A 719 -7.50 -6.18 12.14
N GLY A 720 -7.34 -5.95 10.83
CA GLY A 720 -6.05 -6.08 10.14
C GLY A 720 -5.28 -4.78 9.95
N GLY A 721 -5.91 -3.61 10.14
CA GLY A 721 -5.27 -2.31 9.87
C GLY A 721 -4.09 -1.99 10.79
N ALA A 722 -4.04 -2.63 11.96
CA ALA A 722 -2.98 -2.45 12.97
C ALA A 722 -1.89 -3.54 12.94
N GLY A 723 -1.73 -4.24 11.82
CA GLY A 723 -0.81 -5.38 11.69
C GLY A 723 0.69 -5.06 11.85
N ALA A 724 1.10 -3.79 11.86
CA ALA A 724 2.49 -3.40 12.12
C ALA A 724 2.82 -3.28 13.63
N ILE A 725 1.83 -3.47 14.51
CA ILE A 725 2.04 -3.55 15.95
C ILE A 725 2.36 -5.00 16.31
N PRO A 726 3.57 -5.30 16.81
CA PRO A 726 4.87 -4.60 16.85
C PRO A 726 5.71 -4.80 15.57
N PRO A 727 6.74 -3.96 15.29
CA PRO A 727 7.42 -3.04 16.23
C PRO A 727 6.77 -1.66 16.40
N ALA A 728 5.71 -1.32 15.65
CA ALA A 728 4.99 -0.06 15.87
C ALA A 728 4.24 -0.08 17.20
N THR A 729 4.02 1.09 17.80
CA THR A 729 3.23 1.22 19.03
C THR A 729 1.89 1.91 18.77
N PRO A 730 0.91 1.81 19.70
CA PRO A 730 -0.35 2.54 19.55
C PRO A 730 -0.16 4.06 19.41
N LEU A 731 0.94 4.63 19.91
CA LEU A 731 1.32 6.03 19.69
C LEU A 731 1.38 6.35 18.19
N ASN A 732 2.03 5.51 17.39
CA ASN A 732 2.20 5.72 15.96
C ASN A 732 0.84 5.75 15.25
N TYR A 733 -0.04 4.78 15.54
CA TYR A 733 -1.34 4.67 14.90
C TYR A 733 -2.34 5.74 15.34
N LEU A 734 -2.37 6.09 16.64
CA LEU A 734 -3.29 7.10 17.14
C LEU A 734 -2.89 8.52 16.70
N SER A 735 -1.59 8.83 16.70
CA SER A 735 -1.10 10.11 16.17
C SER A 735 -1.33 10.24 14.66
N TRP A 736 -1.10 9.17 13.90
CA TRP A 736 -1.49 9.05 12.49
C TRP A 736 -3.00 9.30 12.29
N GLY A 737 -3.84 8.72 13.16
CA GLY A 737 -5.29 8.94 13.15
C GLY A 737 -5.70 10.39 13.39
N ILE A 738 -5.05 11.09 14.33
CA ILE A 738 -5.33 12.50 14.63
C ILE A 738 -4.99 13.39 13.43
N VAL A 739 -3.80 13.21 12.84
CA VAL A 739 -3.40 13.97 11.65
C VAL A 739 -4.32 13.66 10.48
N GLY A 740 -4.64 12.37 10.28
CA GLY A 740 -5.61 11.91 9.28
C GLY A 740 -6.97 12.57 9.42
N PHE A 741 -7.49 12.71 10.64
CA PHE A 741 -8.75 13.41 10.91
C PHE A 741 -8.70 14.89 10.49
N VAL A 742 -7.61 15.59 10.83
CA VAL A 742 -7.45 17.01 10.50
C VAL A 742 -7.41 17.20 8.97
N PHE A 743 -6.59 16.43 8.24
CA PHE A 743 -6.42 16.63 6.81
C PHE A 743 -7.56 16.00 5.97
N GLN A 744 -7.96 14.77 6.27
CA GLN A 744 -8.92 14.02 5.44
C GLN A 744 -10.39 14.25 5.79
N PHE A 745 -10.71 14.63 7.03
CA PHE A 745 -12.09 14.93 7.41
C PHE A 745 -12.33 16.44 7.48
N TRP A 746 -11.53 17.17 8.26
CA TRP A 746 -11.78 18.59 8.50
C TRP A 746 -11.38 19.49 7.32
N ILE A 747 -10.15 19.38 6.82
CA ILE A 747 -9.66 20.19 5.70
C ILE A 747 -10.34 19.79 4.40
N LYS A 748 -10.50 18.49 4.10
CA LYS A 748 -11.22 18.02 2.90
C LYS A 748 -12.65 18.59 2.83
N LYS A 749 -13.39 18.63 3.95
CA LYS A 749 -14.78 19.12 3.99
C LYS A 749 -14.89 20.64 3.93
N ARG A 750 -14.01 21.38 4.58
CA ARG A 750 -14.09 22.86 4.69
C ARG A 750 -13.31 23.60 3.59
N HIS A 751 -12.20 23.03 3.16
CA HIS A 751 -11.25 23.63 2.21
C HIS A 751 -10.90 22.66 1.07
N PHE A 752 -11.93 22.08 0.44
CA PHE A 752 -11.79 21.09 -0.64
C PHE A 752 -10.84 21.54 -1.76
N ARG A 753 -10.92 22.81 -2.19
CA ARG A 753 -10.03 23.34 -3.24
C ARG A 753 -8.54 23.29 -2.87
N TRP A 754 -8.20 23.55 -1.60
CA TRP A 754 -6.82 23.41 -1.12
C TRP A 754 -6.41 21.94 -1.12
N TRP A 755 -7.30 21.08 -0.64
CA TRP A 755 -7.05 19.64 -0.53
C TRP A 755 -6.77 19.03 -1.91
N THR A 756 -7.64 19.26 -2.89
CA THR A 756 -7.49 18.77 -4.28
C THR A 756 -6.19 19.26 -4.91
N ARG A 757 -5.79 20.52 -4.67
CA ARG A 757 -4.61 21.11 -5.32
C ARG A 757 -3.29 20.73 -4.64
N LEU A 758 -3.23 20.71 -3.30
CA LEU A 758 -1.96 20.73 -2.55
C LEU A 758 -1.80 19.57 -1.55
N ASN A 759 -2.83 18.78 -1.22
CA ASN A 759 -2.72 17.76 -0.16
C ASN A 759 -1.67 16.69 -0.48
N PHE A 760 -1.79 16.02 -1.63
CA PHE A 760 -0.83 14.97 -2.04
C PHE A 760 0.59 15.51 -2.23
N LEU A 761 0.72 16.77 -2.69
CA LEU A 761 2.01 17.44 -2.82
C LEU A 761 2.63 17.79 -1.47
N THR A 762 1.80 18.18 -0.50
CA THR A 762 2.25 18.46 0.88
C THR A 762 2.68 17.17 1.57
N SER A 763 1.95 16.07 1.35
CA SER A 763 2.34 14.74 1.83
C SER A 763 3.72 14.34 1.32
N SER A 764 3.93 14.34 0.00
CA SER A 764 5.23 14.00 -0.59
C SER A 764 6.36 14.92 -0.13
N ALA A 765 6.07 16.22 0.07
CA ALA A 765 7.05 17.19 0.54
C ALA A 765 7.50 16.91 1.99
N LEU A 766 6.57 16.53 2.89
CA LEU A 766 6.87 16.17 4.28
C LEU A 766 7.68 14.87 4.36
N ASP A 767 7.28 13.85 3.60
CA ASP A 767 7.98 12.56 3.58
C ASP A 767 9.40 12.70 3.03
N LEU A 768 9.57 13.51 1.97
CA LEU A 768 10.88 13.82 1.43
C LEU A 768 11.75 14.64 2.40
N GLY A 769 11.19 15.70 2.98
CA GLY A 769 11.92 16.57 3.90
C GLY A 769 12.44 15.80 5.09
N LEU A 770 11.60 14.91 5.63
CA LEU A 770 11.99 13.95 6.64
C LEU A 770 13.14 13.05 6.15
N ALA A 771 12.98 12.36 5.03
CA ALA A 771 13.99 11.41 4.59
C ALA A 771 15.35 12.06 4.29
N LEU A 772 15.37 13.26 3.71
CA LEU A 772 16.59 14.04 3.51
C LEU A 772 17.25 14.43 4.84
N ALA A 773 16.45 14.81 5.84
CA ALA A 773 16.97 15.18 7.15
C ALA A 773 17.50 13.96 7.91
N THR A 774 16.80 12.83 7.86
CA THR A 774 17.26 11.55 8.43
C THR A 774 18.58 11.10 7.79
N LEU A 775 18.70 11.15 6.46
CA LEU A 775 19.94 10.83 5.76
C LEU A 775 21.07 11.79 6.15
N PHE A 776 20.79 13.08 6.26
CA PHE A 776 21.78 14.06 6.69
C PHE A 776 22.24 13.80 8.12
N ILE A 777 21.32 13.63 9.07
CA ILE A 777 21.65 13.33 10.48
C ILE A 777 22.47 12.04 10.56
N PHE A 778 22.08 11.01 9.81
CA PHE A 778 22.81 9.74 9.80
C PHE A 778 24.24 9.90 9.29
N PHE A 779 24.44 10.49 8.11
CA PHE A 779 25.77 10.63 7.52
C PHE A 779 26.64 11.67 8.22
N ALA A 780 26.06 12.78 8.69
CA ALA A 780 26.82 13.89 9.29
C ALA A 780 27.09 13.70 10.79
N PHE A 781 26.15 13.11 11.55
CA PHE A 781 26.30 12.97 13.00
C PHE A 781 26.52 11.51 13.39
N THR A 782 25.60 10.62 13.04
CA THR A 782 25.60 9.25 13.55
C THR A 782 26.82 8.46 13.10
N LEU A 783 27.18 8.51 11.81
CA LEU A 783 28.36 7.82 11.27
C LEU A 783 29.68 8.37 11.84
N HIS A 784 29.69 9.62 12.29
CA HIS A 784 30.84 10.27 12.89
C HIS A 784 30.88 10.14 14.42
N GLY A 785 29.96 9.37 15.02
CA GLY A 785 29.88 9.18 16.47
C GLY A 785 29.59 10.47 17.24
N VAL A 786 28.90 11.43 16.61
CA VAL A 786 28.51 12.68 17.27
C VAL A 786 27.23 12.44 18.06
N ASP A 787 27.37 12.34 19.38
CA ASP A 787 26.24 12.20 20.28
C ASP A 787 25.36 13.47 20.29
N PRO A 788 24.03 13.31 20.47
CA PRO A 788 23.14 14.45 20.65
C PRO A 788 23.53 15.24 21.92
N PRO A 789 23.24 16.56 21.97
CA PRO A 789 23.60 17.37 23.11
C PRO A 789 22.98 16.82 24.41
N SER A 790 23.80 16.67 25.45
CA SER A 790 23.37 16.16 26.76
C SER A 790 22.69 17.26 27.57
N TRP A 791 21.38 17.40 27.39
CA TRP A 791 20.54 18.29 28.20
C TRP A 791 19.22 17.60 28.55
N TRP A 792 18.42 18.23 29.41
CA TRP A 792 17.19 17.64 29.97
C TRP A 792 16.29 16.98 28.92
N GLY A 793 16.07 17.65 27.78
CA GLY A 793 15.19 17.18 26.71
C GLY A 793 15.66 15.91 25.97
N ASN A 794 16.94 15.55 26.05
CA ASN A 794 17.46 14.30 25.48
C ASN A 794 17.63 13.22 26.56
N ASN A 795 18.09 13.62 27.75
CA ASN A 795 18.37 12.67 28.83
C ASN A 795 17.09 12.07 29.43
N ILE A 796 16.00 12.85 29.55
CA ILE A 796 14.77 12.40 30.22
C ILE A 796 14.14 11.20 29.51
N VAL A 797 14.24 11.15 28.18
CA VAL A 797 13.67 10.07 27.36
C VAL A 797 14.34 8.73 27.67
N THR A 798 15.66 8.71 27.82
CA THR A 798 16.43 7.48 28.11
C THR A 798 16.30 6.98 29.56
N SER A 799 15.79 7.82 30.46
CA SER A 799 15.77 7.54 31.91
C SER A 799 14.53 6.79 32.41
N THR A 800 13.50 6.64 31.58
CA THR A 800 12.23 6.01 31.96
C THR A 800 12.31 4.49 31.85
N MET A 801 11.58 3.78 32.73
CA MET A 801 11.48 2.32 32.66
C MET A 801 10.88 1.81 31.33
N ASP A 802 10.09 2.64 30.65
CA ASP A 802 9.51 2.34 29.34
C ASP A 802 10.61 2.16 28.28
N VAL A 803 11.54 3.09 28.16
CA VAL A 803 12.63 3.02 27.17
C VAL A 803 13.65 1.94 27.54
N GLN A 804 13.83 1.69 28.83
CA GLN A 804 14.71 0.64 29.33
C GLN A 804 14.10 -0.77 29.21
N GLY A 805 12.80 -0.89 28.93
CA GLY A 805 12.09 -2.16 28.84
C GLY A 805 11.99 -2.91 30.18
N THR A 806 12.12 -2.21 31.31
CA THR A 806 12.12 -2.79 32.66
C THR A 806 10.77 -2.62 33.38
N ALA A 807 9.77 -2.06 32.72
CA ALA A 807 8.43 -1.81 33.27
C ALA A 807 7.63 -3.12 33.44
N ILE A 808 7.98 -3.89 34.47
CA ILE A 808 7.34 -5.16 34.87
C ILE A 808 6.69 -4.97 36.25
N GLN A 809 5.55 -5.63 36.49
CA GLN A 809 4.80 -5.48 37.75
C GLN A 809 5.33 -6.42 38.85
N ALA A 810 5.76 -7.63 38.50
CA ALA A 810 6.29 -8.62 39.43
C ALA A 810 7.58 -9.28 38.89
N HIS A 811 8.56 -9.51 39.77
CA HIS A 811 9.74 -10.31 39.45
C HIS A 811 9.59 -11.73 39.97
N VAL A 812 10.06 -12.70 39.20
CA VAL A 812 10.12 -14.11 39.62
C VAL A 812 11.12 -14.24 40.77
N PRO A 813 10.76 -14.83 41.92
CA PRO A 813 11.70 -15.08 43.01
C PRO A 813 12.87 -15.97 42.56
N GLU A 814 14.05 -15.82 43.14
CA GLU A 814 15.22 -16.65 42.80
C GLU A 814 14.91 -18.15 42.97
N GLY A 815 15.00 -18.90 41.86
CA GLY A 815 14.67 -20.34 41.82
C GLY A 815 13.18 -20.67 41.64
N GLY A 816 12.32 -19.67 41.56
CA GLY A 816 10.91 -19.80 41.21
C GLY A 816 10.69 -20.01 39.70
N ARG A 817 9.52 -20.57 39.36
CA ARG A 817 9.04 -20.68 37.98
C ARG A 817 7.60 -20.15 37.95
N PHE A 818 7.24 -19.41 36.89
CA PHE A 818 5.83 -19.08 36.59
C PHE A 818 5.35 -19.88 35.38
N GLY A 819 4.04 -20.06 35.24
CA GLY A 819 3.44 -20.87 34.18
C GLY A 819 2.68 -22.12 34.63
N PRO A 820 2.01 -22.83 33.69
CA PRO A 820 1.40 -24.12 33.98
C PRO A 820 2.45 -25.18 34.35
N GLU A 821 2.10 -26.08 35.27
CA GLU A 821 3.01 -27.15 35.72
C GLU A 821 3.21 -28.27 34.67
N ASN A 822 2.31 -28.39 33.70
CA ASN A 822 2.36 -29.37 32.62
C ASN A 822 2.12 -28.69 31.26
N TRP A 823 2.88 -29.06 30.22
CA TRP A 823 2.77 -28.50 28.86
C TRP A 823 3.05 -29.52 27.74
#